data_AF-A0A3L6Q6H0-F1
#
_entry.id   AF-A0A3L6Q6H0-F1
#
_cell.length_a   1.000
_cell.length_b   1.000
_cell.length_c   1.000
_cell.angle_alpha   90.00
_cell.angle_beta   90.00
_cell.angle_gamma   90.00
#
_symmetry.space_group_name_H-M   'P 1'
#
loop_
_entity.id
_entity.type
_entity.pdbx_description
1 polymer ?
#
loop_
_entity_poly.entity_id
_entity_poly.type
_entity_poly.pdbx_seq_one_letter_code
_entity_poly.pdbx_strand_id
1 'polypeptide(L)'
;MELETRIRNQLLRPELPPSSYDTAWVSMVPLRGSHQSPCFPQCVAWILQNQQDDGSWGVNPFDSSVNKDVLLSTLACVLALKRWNVGRENIWRGLHFIGRNFSVAMDEQTTAPIGFNITFATMLSLAIDMGLEFPIKQTDVHGILHLREMELKRQAVYGSYGRKAYMAYIAEGLGNMLDWDEVMKFQRKNGSLFSCPSTTAVALIHKYNDRAHQYLNSLVSEFGSAVPAVYPSKLHCQLLMVDALERMGISQHFVNEIKNILDMTFSRWLQKDEEIMMDIATCAMAFRLLRMNGYDVSSDELSHVAEASTFCDSLQGYLNDTKSLLELYKASKVSLSGNDLILDSVGSWSGNLLKDKLCSSRVQKTPIFGEIEYAVKFPFYATLERLEHKRNIEYFDAWGSLMLTTKCLSFHVNQEFLALAVKDFSFSQSVYQDELQHLDSWVKENKLDQLQFARQKLTYCYLSAAATIFPSELSDARISWAKNGVLTTVVDDFFDVGGSKEELENLIELVEKWHEHHADKYYSEQVRIVFSAIYATTNQLGAKASAAQGRDVTKHLAEIWLDLLRSMMMEAEWQRSQHVPTVEEYMTNAVVSFALGPIVLPALYFVGQELLEHAVEDQEYDELFRLMSTCGRLLNDSKGFEREGSEGKLNIISLLVLHSGNSMSTEAAKKVIQKSIDTSRRDLLRLVLRKESVVPRPCKELFWKMCKILHLFYFQTDGFSSPREMVGAVNAVINEPLKIQMGDASLFISSEK
;
A
#
# COMPACT_ATOMS: atom_id res chain seq x y z
N MET A 1 0.78 -4.55 -24.89
CA MET A 1 0.64 -5.95 -25.34
C MET A 1 1.84 -6.84 -25.03
N GLU A 2 3.03 -6.66 -25.63
CA GLU A 2 4.18 -7.55 -25.33
C GLU A 2 4.67 -7.43 -23.88
N LEU A 3 4.82 -6.19 -23.39
CA LEU A 3 5.21 -5.90 -22.00
C LEU A 3 4.23 -6.50 -20.98
N GLU A 4 2.92 -6.30 -21.15
CA GLU A 4 1.90 -6.90 -20.29
C GLU A 4 1.94 -8.44 -20.32
N THR A 5 2.25 -9.04 -21.47
CA THR A 5 2.34 -10.51 -21.58
C THR A 5 3.51 -11.05 -20.75
N ARG A 6 4.64 -10.34 -20.73
CA ARG A 6 5.79 -10.69 -19.87
C ARG A 6 5.44 -10.57 -18.39
N ILE A 7 4.78 -9.48 -17.99
CA ILE A 7 4.29 -9.30 -16.62
C ILE A 7 3.30 -10.40 -16.22
N ARG A 8 2.34 -10.77 -17.08
CA ARG A 8 1.40 -11.89 -16.83
C ARG A 8 2.13 -13.21 -16.60
N ASN A 9 3.15 -13.51 -17.40
CA ASN A 9 3.93 -14.73 -17.22
C ASN A 9 4.67 -14.73 -15.87
N GLN A 10 5.21 -13.59 -15.45
CA GLN A 10 5.88 -13.45 -14.16
C GLN A 10 4.90 -13.62 -12.99
N LEU A 11 3.68 -13.08 -13.08
CA LEU A 11 2.65 -13.25 -12.04
C LEU A 11 2.28 -14.73 -11.82
N LEU A 12 2.25 -15.52 -12.90
CA LEU A 12 1.93 -16.95 -12.84
C LEU A 12 3.11 -17.80 -12.34
N ARG A 13 4.33 -17.43 -12.73
CA ARG A 13 5.57 -18.15 -12.46
C ARG A 13 6.67 -17.16 -12.08
N PRO A 14 6.71 -16.68 -10.83
CA PRO A 14 7.78 -15.79 -10.39
C PRO A 14 9.11 -16.54 -10.43
N GLU A 15 10.10 -15.96 -11.11
CA GLU A 15 11.45 -16.52 -11.19
C GLU A 15 12.20 -16.24 -9.89
N LEU A 16 12.69 -17.31 -9.23
CA LEU A 16 13.49 -17.20 -8.03
C LEU A 16 14.98 -17.28 -8.42
N PRO A 17 15.78 -16.22 -8.17
CA PRO A 17 17.20 -16.25 -8.52
C PRO A 17 17.96 -17.26 -7.65
N PRO A 18 18.99 -17.92 -8.20
CA PRO A 18 19.83 -18.84 -7.42
C PRO A 18 20.63 -18.08 -6.36
N SER A 19 20.73 -18.66 -5.17
CA SER A 19 21.60 -18.16 -4.10
C SER A 19 22.91 -18.94 -4.09
N SER A 20 24.01 -18.24 -4.36
CA SER A 20 25.34 -18.86 -4.35
C SER A 20 25.70 -19.37 -2.95
N TYR A 21 25.37 -18.61 -1.91
CA TYR A 21 25.57 -18.98 -0.51
C TYR A 21 24.83 -20.27 -0.13
N ASP A 22 23.53 -20.35 -0.40
CA ASP A 22 22.73 -21.52 -0.05
C ASP A 22 23.12 -22.74 -0.89
N THR A 23 23.40 -22.54 -2.18
CA THR A 23 23.88 -23.61 -3.05
C THR A 23 25.21 -24.19 -2.56
N ALA A 24 26.11 -23.34 -2.03
CA ALA A 24 27.34 -23.79 -1.40
C ALA A 24 27.07 -24.68 -0.17
N TRP A 25 26.18 -24.27 0.73
CA TRP A 25 25.81 -25.10 1.89
C TRP A 25 25.15 -26.42 1.51
N VAL A 26 24.22 -26.43 0.55
CA VAL A 26 23.60 -27.66 0.03
C VAL A 26 24.64 -28.58 -0.58
N SER A 27 25.61 -28.03 -1.33
CA SER A 27 26.67 -28.82 -1.97
C SER A 27 27.60 -29.50 -0.96
N MET A 28 27.71 -29.00 0.27
CA MET A 28 28.57 -29.57 1.33
C MET A 28 27.94 -30.77 2.05
N VAL A 29 26.66 -31.08 1.80
CA VAL A 29 25.97 -32.23 2.39
C VAL A 29 26.60 -33.53 1.90
N PRO A 30 27.14 -34.40 2.79
CA PRO A 30 27.70 -35.68 2.40
C PRO A 30 26.61 -36.70 2.09
N LEU A 31 26.89 -37.60 1.15
CA LEU A 31 26.03 -38.75 0.86
C LEU A 31 25.89 -39.63 2.11
N ARG A 32 24.67 -40.11 2.39
CA ARG A 32 24.44 -40.99 3.56
C ARG A 32 25.35 -42.22 3.50
N GLY A 33 26.19 -42.39 4.51
CA GLY A 33 27.15 -43.50 4.60
C GLY A 33 28.47 -43.30 3.85
N SER A 34 28.68 -42.17 3.16
CA SER A 34 29.97 -41.80 2.56
C SER A 34 30.33 -40.35 2.86
N HIS A 35 31.44 -40.14 3.57
CA HIS A 35 31.97 -38.79 3.83
C HIS A 35 32.79 -38.22 2.68
N GLN A 36 33.02 -38.99 1.61
CA GLN A 36 33.90 -38.63 0.50
C GLN A 36 33.15 -38.16 -0.76
N SER A 37 31.82 -38.24 -0.77
CA SER A 37 31.03 -37.86 -1.93
C SER A 37 29.89 -36.92 -1.57
N PRO A 38 29.61 -35.88 -2.38
CA PRO A 38 28.47 -35.00 -2.17
C PRO A 38 27.16 -35.74 -2.41
N CYS A 39 26.16 -35.43 -1.58
CA CYS A 39 24.78 -35.85 -1.81
C CYS A 39 24.19 -35.18 -3.05
N PHE A 40 24.62 -33.94 -3.35
CA PHE A 40 24.15 -33.13 -4.48
C PHE A 40 25.32 -32.67 -5.37
N PRO A 41 25.95 -33.58 -6.16
CA PRO A 41 27.10 -33.24 -7.02
C PRO A 41 26.82 -32.12 -8.05
N GLN A 42 25.57 -32.00 -8.51
CA GLN A 42 25.12 -30.94 -9.42
C GLN A 42 25.30 -29.53 -8.83
N CYS A 43 25.16 -29.36 -7.51
CA CYS A 43 25.41 -28.07 -6.85
C CYS A 43 26.90 -27.73 -6.83
N VAL A 44 27.78 -28.73 -6.67
CA VAL A 44 29.23 -28.54 -6.80
C VAL A 44 29.60 -28.12 -8.22
N ALA A 45 29.00 -28.76 -9.23
CA ALA A 45 29.20 -28.41 -10.64
C ALA A 45 28.72 -26.98 -10.95
N TRP A 46 27.58 -26.57 -10.41
CA TRP A 46 27.09 -25.19 -10.57
C TRP A 46 28.06 -24.17 -9.99
N ILE A 47 28.59 -24.39 -8.78
CA ILE A 47 29.56 -23.48 -8.16
C ILE A 47 30.81 -23.33 -9.05
N LEU A 48 31.33 -24.41 -9.61
CA LEU A 48 32.49 -24.38 -10.51
C LEU A 48 32.24 -23.53 -11.77
N GLN A 49 31.00 -23.52 -12.27
CA GLN A 49 30.63 -22.88 -13.53
C GLN A 49 30.14 -21.42 -13.38
N ASN A 50 29.82 -20.97 -12.16
CA ASN A 50 29.15 -19.68 -11.91
C ASN A 50 30.01 -18.70 -11.08
N GLN A 51 31.34 -18.84 -11.11
CA GLN A 51 32.25 -17.84 -10.54
C GLN A 51 32.37 -16.64 -11.49
N GLN A 52 32.23 -15.42 -10.96
CA GLN A 52 32.39 -14.19 -11.72
C GLN A 52 33.86 -13.94 -12.13
N ASP A 53 34.07 -13.03 -13.08
CA ASP A 53 35.41 -12.70 -13.60
C ASP A 53 36.35 -12.10 -12.52
N ASP A 54 35.78 -11.39 -11.55
CA ASP A 54 36.53 -10.82 -10.42
C ASP A 54 36.88 -11.85 -9.32
N GLY A 55 36.43 -13.10 -9.46
CA GLY A 55 36.66 -14.21 -8.53
C GLY A 55 35.56 -14.39 -7.48
N SER A 56 34.51 -13.56 -7.48
CA SER A 56 33.42 -13.66 -6.52
C SER A 56 32.32 -14.64 -6.93
N TRP A 57 31.47 -14.99 -5.97
CA TRP A 57 30.15 -15.58 -6.20
C TRP A 57 29.07 -14.69 -5.56
N GLY A 58 27.99 -14.46 -6.29
CA GLY A 58 26.94 -13.51 -5.94
C GLY A 58 26.73 -12.48 -7.06
N VAL A 59 25.55 -11.87 -7.11
CA VAL A 59 25.22 -10.82 -8.07
C VAL A 59 24.90 -9.56 -7.27
N ASN A 60 25.55 -8.45 -7.59
CA ASN A 60 25.04 -7.12 -7.25
C ASN A 60 24.43 -6.54 -8.54
N PRO A 61 23.09 -6.55 -8.72
CA PRO A 61 22.48 -6.09 -9.95
C PRO A 61 22.55 -4.57 -10.15
N PHE A 62 22.86 -3.80 -9.10
CA PHE A 62 22.67 -2.35 -9.07
C PHE A 62 23.95 -1.55 -8.83
N ASP A 63 25.02 -2.19 -8.34
CA ASP A 63 26.26 -1.48 -8.05
C ASP A 63 27.49 -2.37 -8.33
N SER A 64 28.52 -1.78 -8.92
CA SER A 64 29.84 -2.38 -9.08
C SER A 64 30.59 -2.53 -7.74
N SER A 65 30.05 -1.97 -6.66
CA SER A 65 30.64 -2.05 -5.32
C SER A 65 30.40 -3.41 -4.64
N VAL A 66 31.47 -3.92 -4.01
CA VAL A 66 31.46 -5.18 -3.26
C VAL A 66 30.76 -4.95 -1.93
N ASN A 67 29.78 -5.80 -1.59
CA ASN A 67 29.06 -5.77 -0.32
C ASN A 67 29.33 -7.05 0.51
N LYS A 68 28.81 -7.08 1.74
CA LYS A 68 28.97 -8.21 2.67
C LYS A 68 28.30 -9.51 2.20
N ASP A 69 27.23 -9.45 1.41
CA ASP A 69 26.55 -10.65 0.87
C ASP A 69 27.42 -11.39 -0.16
N VAL A 70 28.12 -10.63 -1.03
CA VAL A 70 29.08 -11.19 -2.01
C VAL A 70 30.27 -11.82 -1.30
N LEU A 71 30.82 -11.18 -0.26
CA LEU A 71 31.90 -11.75 0.55
C LEU A 71 31.48 -13.06 1.22
N LEU A 72 30.29 -13.08 1.83
CA LEU A 72 29.73 -14.24 2.49
C LEU A 72 29.51 -15.41 1.51
N SER A 73 28.90 -15.12 0.36
CA SER A 73 28.64 -16.09 -0.71
C SER A 73 29.94 -16.66 -1.29
N THR A 74 30.94 -15.81 -1.53
CA THR A 74 32.26 -16.22 -2.05
C THR A 74 32.97 -17.15 -1.07
N LEU A 75 32.99 -16.81 0.23
CA LEU A 75 33.64 -17.66 1.24
C LEU A 75 32.94 -19.02 1.37
N ALA A 76 31.61 -19.05 1.36
CA ALA A 76 30.85 -20.30 1.38
C ALA A 76 31.17 -21.18 0.16
N CYS A 77 31.24 -20.60 -1.04
CA CYS A 77 31.60 -21.34 -2.26
C CYS A 77 33.04 -21.89 -2.21
N VAL A 78 34.00 -21.11 -1.71
CA VAL A 78 35.38 -21.56 -1.51
C VAL A 78 35.44 -22.75 -0.56
N LEU A 79 34.71 -22.70 0.56
CA LEU A 79 34.61 -23.80 1.52
C LEU A 79 34.02 -25.06 0.88
N ALA A 80 32.95 -24.91 0.09
CA ALA A 80 32.32 -26.01 -0.62
C ALA A 80 33.27 -26.71 -1.61
N LEU A 81 34.01 -25.93 -2.41
CA LEU A 81 35.00 -26.49 -3.34
C LEU A 81 36.15 -27.18 -2.60
N LYS A 82 36.63 -26.58 -1.51
CA LYS A 82 37.69 -27.15 -0.67
C LYS A 82 37.24 -28.44 0.02
N ARG A 83 35.98 -28.54 0.47
CA ARG A 83 35.40 -29.73 1.11
C ARG A 83 35.51 -30.97 0.22
N TRP A 84 35.34 -30.80 -1.09
CA TRP A 84 35.42 -31.88 -2.08
C TRP A 84 36.75 -31.93 -2.84
N ASN A 85 37.70 -31.05 -2.49
CA ASN A 85 39.02 -30.94 -3.12
C ASN A 85 38.97 -30.75 -4.65
N VAL A 86 38.03 -29.94 -5.13
CA VAL A 86 37.82 -29.59 -6.56
C VAL A 86 38.02 -28.09 -6.80
N GLY A 87 38.21 -27.67 -8.06
CA GLY A 87 38.21 -26.24 -8.41
C GLY A 87 39.35 -25.41 -7.82
N ARG A 88 40.61 -25.90 -7.86
CA ARG A 88 41.77 -25.21 -7.26
C ARG A 88 41.93 -23.77 -7.73
N GLU A 89 41.74 -23.52 -9.03
CA GLU A 89 41.82 -22.16 -9.60
C GLU A 89 40.67 -21.27 -9.08
N ASN A 90 39.45 -21.81 -9.03
CA ASN A 90 38.31 -21.09 -8.48
C ASN A 90 38.52 -20.72 -7.00
N ILE A 91 39.07 -21.64 -6.20
CA ILE A 91 39.45 -21.38 -4.80
C ILE A 91 40.46 -20.24 -4.73
N TRP A 92 41.54 -20.30 -5.51
CA TRP A 92 42.57 -19.26 -5.51
C TRP A 92 42.01 -17.87 -5.84
N ARG A 93 41.20 -17.77 -6.90
CA ARG A 93 40.53 -16.52 -7.30
C ARG A 93 39.58 -16.00 -6.22
N GLY A 94 38.81 -16.89 -5.59
CA GLY A 94 37.88 -16.52 -4.50
C GLY A 94 38.59 -16.01 -3.25
N LEU A 95 39.70 -16.65 -2.85
CA LEU A 95 40.53 -16.18 -1.73
C LEU A 95 41.15 -14.82 -2.02
N HIS A 96 41.63 -14.60 -3.25
CA HIS A 96 42.18 -13.32 -3.68
C HIS A 96 41.11 -12.21 -3.67
N PHE A 97 39.90 -12.51 -4.14
CA PHE A 97 38.77 -11.58 -4.07
C PHE A 97 38.45 -11.18 -2.62
N ILE A 98 38.35 -12.16 -1.71
CA ILE A 98 38.08 -11.91 -0.29
C ILE A 98 39.18 -11.03 0.31
N GLY A 99 40.45 -11.33 0.04
CA GLY A 99 41.56 -10.54 0.59
C GLY A 99 41.60 -9.11 0.09
N ARG A 100 41.35 -8.88 -1.22
CA ARG A 100 41.28 -7.53 -1.80
C ARG A 100 40.17 -6.68 -1.17
N ASN A 101 39.07 -7.31 -0.78
CA ASN A 101 37.86 -6.64 -0.31
C ASN A 101 37.60 -6.83 1.20
N PHE A 102 38.55 -7.35 1.97
CA PHE A 102 38.33 -7.74 3.37
C PHE A 102 37.91 -6.58 4.26
N SER A 103 38.33 -5.35 3.94
CA SER A 103 37.92 -4.14 4.67
C SER A 103 36.40 -3.94 4.70
N VAL A 104 35.66 -4.43 3.69
CA VAL A 104 34.19 -4.37 3.65
C VAL A 104 33.56 -5.23 4.75
N ALA A 105 34.18 -6.35 5.13
CA ALA A 105 33.71 -7.18 6.25
C ALA A 105 33.80 -6.43 7.59
N MET A 106 34.77 -5.53 7.72
CA MET A 106 35.03 -4.75 8.95
C MET A 106 34.30 -3.40 8.98
N ASP A 107 33.70 -2.96 7.86
CA ASP A 107 32.99 -1.69 7.79
C ASP A 107 31.61 -1.78 8.48
N GLU A 108 31.41 -1.04 9.56
CA GLU A 108 30.12 -0.97 10.26
C GLU A 108 29.03 -0.22 9.48
N GLN A 109 29.39 0.61 8.50
CA GLN A 109 28.42 1.36 7.70
C GLN A 109 27.81 0.52 6.58
N THR A 110 28.52 -0.50 6.09
CA THR A 110 28.02 -1.43 5.07
C THR A 110 26.94 -2.34 5.66
N THR A 111 25.76 -2.36 5.02
CA THR A 111 24.65 -3.26 5.36
C THR A 111 25.11 -4.72 5.35
N ALA A 112 24.83 -5.42 6.44
CA ALA A 112 25.23 -6.81 6.63
C ALA A 112 24.03 -7.75 6.50
N PRO A 113 24.20 -8.93 5.87
CA PRO A 113 23.24 -10.03 6.01
C PRO A 113 23.00 -10.40 7.48
N ILE A 114 21.84 -10.97 7.76
CA ILE A 114 21.49 -11.45 9.09
C ILE A 114 22.55 -12.45 9.57
N GLY A 115 23.08 -12.24 10.78
CA GLY A 115 24.08 -13.12 11.37
C GLY A 115 25.48 -13.03 10.78
N PHE A 116 25.77 -12.09 9.86
CA PHE A 116 27.06 -12.00 9.13
C PHE A 116 28.29 -12.10 10.05
N ASN A 117 28.34 -11.34 11.14
CA ASN A 117 29.49 -11.34 12.06
C ASN A 117 29.76 -12.74 12.65
N ILE A 118 28.72 -13.55 12.84
CA ILE A 118 28.84 -14.90 13.37
C ILE A 118 29.18 -15.88 12.24
N THR A 119 28.40 -15.86 11.16
CA THR A 119 28.53 -16.82 10.05
C THR A 119 29.84 -16.64 9.30
N PHE A 120 30.20 -15.41 8.92
CA PHE A 120 31.43 -15.11 8.20
C PHE A 120 32.68 -15.44 9.01
N ALA A 121 32.71 -15.05 10.28
CA ALA A 121 33.84 -15.33 11.17
C ALA A 121 34.04 -16.84 11.41
N THR A 122 32.96 -17.58 11.64
CA THR A 122 33.02 -19.05 11.81
C THR A 122 33.49 -19.73 10.53
N MET A 123 32.99 -19.32 9.36
CA MET A 123 33.45 -19.83 8.07
C MET A 123 34.92 -19.52 7.82
N LEU A 124 35.39 -18.33 8.22
CA LEU A 124 36.80 -17.95 8.09
C LEU A 124 37.70 -18.84 8.96
N SER A 125 37.31 -19.10 10.21
CA SER A 125 38.03 -20.05 11.07
C SER A 125 38.06 -21.45 10.46
N LEU A 126 36.93 -21.94 9.97
CA LEU A 126 36.84 -23.24 9.32
C LEU A 126 37.76 -23.32 8.09
N ALA A 127 37.82 -22.27 7.28
CA ALA A 127 38.70 -22.21 6.12
C ALA A 127 40.18 -22.30 6.50
N ILE A 128 40.60 -21.59 7.56
CA ILE A 128 41.96 -21.65 8.10
C ILE A 128 42.27 -23.06 8.62
N ASP A 129 41.35 -23.67 9.36
CA ASP A 129 41.51 -25.05 9.88
C ASP A 129 41.60 -26.09 8.75
N MET A 130 40.99 -25.81 7.59
CA MET A 130 41.11 -26.63 6.37
C MET A 130 42.41 -26.35 5.58
N GLY A 131 43.30 -25.51 6.09
CA GLY A 131 44.58 -25.17 5.48
C GLY A 131 44.48 -24.23 4.28
N LEU A 132 43.48 -23.34 4.26
CA LEU A 132 43.39 -22.26 3.27
C LEU A 132 44.14 -21.02 3.78
N GLU A 133 44.99 -20.45 2.94
CA GLU A 133 45.75 -19.24 3.24
C GLU A 133 45.07 -18.03 2.60
N PHE A 134 44.73 -17.03 3.43
CA PHE A 134 44.11 -15.78 2.99
C PHE A 134 45.15 -14.68 2.86
N PRO A 135 45.13 -13.85 1.80
CA PRO A 135 46.00 -12.70 1.67
C PRO A 135 45.50 -11.51 2.52
N ILE A 136 45.38 -11.72 3.83
CA ILE A 136 44.87 -10.75 4.82
C ILE A 136 45.79 -10.69 6.05
N LYS A 137 45.77 -9.58 6.78
CA LYS A 137 46.61 -9.44 7.97
C LYS A 137 46.05 -10.26 9.12
N GLN A 138 46.94 -10.78 9.97
CA GLN A 138 46.53 -11.48 11.19
C GLN A 138 45.67 -10.59 12.10
N THR A 139 45.90 -9.28 12.11
CA THR A 139 45.08 -8.30 12.83
C THR A 139 43.63 -8.27 12.36
N ASP A 140 43.39 -8.47 11.06
CA ASP A 140 42.06 -8.41 10.47
C ASP A 140 41.25 -9.67 10.85
N VAL A 141 41.92 -10.82 10.91
CA VAL A 141 41.37 -12.08 11.43
C VAL A 141 40.99 -11.95 12.91
N HIS A 142 41.86 -11.34 13.73
CA HIS A 142 41.52 -11.09 15.14
C HIS A 142 40.35 -10.11 15.27
N GLY A 143 40.26 -9.11 14.40
CA GLY A 143 39.16 -8.14 14.37
C GLY A 143 37.80 -8.80 14.13
N ILE A 144 37.68 -9.65 13.11
CA ILE A 144 36.39 -10.32 12.81
C ILE A 144 35.99 -11.32 13.89
N LEU A 145 36.96 -12.03 14.49
CA LEU A 145 36.71 -12.94 15.62
C LEU A 145 36.26 -12.17 16.86
N HIS A 146 36.81 -10.98 17.10
CA HIS A 146 36.37 -10.10 18.17
C HIS A 146 34.92 -9.65 17.95
N LEU A 147 34.56 -9.26 16.72
CA LEU A 147 33.17 -8.91 16.37
C LEU A 147 32.20 -10.07 16.63
N ARG A 148 32.59 -11.30 16.28
CA ARG A 148 31.82 -12.52 16.59
C ARG A 148 31.63 -12.69 18.11
N GLU A 149 32.69 -12.55 18.90
CA GLU A 149 32.58 -12.66 20.36
C GLU A 149 31.69 -11.58 20.97
N MET A 150 31.79 -10.34 20.48
CA MET A 150 30.93 -9.24 20.92
C MET A 150 29.46 -9.53 20.62
N GLU A 151 29.17 -10.04 19.41
CA GLU A 151 27.84 -10.46 19.01
C GLU A 151 27.33 -11.58 19.94
N LEU A 152 28.10 -12.66 20.13
CA LEU A 152 27.73 -13.77 21.03
C LEU A 152 27.52 -13.33 22.49
N LYS A 153 28.32 -12.38 22.99
CA LYS A 153 28.16 -11.80 24.34
C LYS A 153 26.88 -10.97 24.45
N ARG A 154 26.54 -10.18 23.44
CA ARG A 154 25.24 -9.47 23.38
C ARG A 154 24.07 -10.46 23.39
N GLN A 155 24.27 -11.60 22.74
CA GLN A 155 23.33 -12.70 22.70
C GLN A 155 23.33 -13.55 23.98
N ALA A 156 24.18 -13.32 24.99
CA ALA A 156 24.22 -14.17 26.19
C ALA A 156 23.15 -13.81 27.24
N VAL A 157 22.43 -12.70 27.05
CA VAL A 157 21.47 -12.15 28.01
C VAL A 157 20.04 -12.51 27.57
N TYR A 158 19.27 -13.17 28.46
CA TYR A 158 17.88 -13.67 28.31
C TYR A 158 17.66 -14.92 27.42
N GLY A 159 16.85 -15.87 27.92
CA GLY A 159 16.50 -17.12 27.25
C GLY A 159 15.16 -17.10 26.49
N SER A 160 14.87 -16.00 25.80
CA SER A 160 13.59 -15.79 25.11
C SER A 160 13.41 -16.70 23.89
N TYR A 161 12.17 -16.89 23.40
CA TYR A 161 11.90 -17.70 22.21
C TYR A 161 12.56 -17.08 20.97
N GLY A 162 12.46 -15.76 20.80
CA GLY A 162 13.01 -15.04 19.65
C GLY A 162 14.52 -15.22 19.50
N ARG A 163 15.25 -15.25 20.64
CA ARG A 163 16.68 -15.58 20.65
C ARG A 163 16.94 -17.01 20.20
N LYS A 164 16.19 -17.99 20.73
CA LYS A 164 16.35 -19.41 20.32
C LYS A 164 16.10 -19.57 18.82
N ALA A 165 15.07 -18.90 18.30
CA ALA A 165 14.77 -18.87 16.88
C ALA A 165 15.90 -18.23 16.08
N TYR A 166 16.46 -17.09 16.54
CA TYR A 166 17.59 -16.43 15.89
C TYR A 166 18.84 -17.32 15.84
N MET A 167 19.21 -17.96 16.95
CA MET A 167 20.34 -18.90 17.00
C MET A 167 20.14 -20.10 16.06
N ALA A 168 18.90 -20.61 15.97
CA ALA A 168 18.56 -21.67 15.02
C ALA A 168 18.57 -21.18 13.56
N TYR A 169 18.18 -19.93 13.30
CA TYR A 169 18.18 -19.33 11.98
C TYR A 169 19.61 -19.16 11.41
N ILE A 170 20.58 -18.83 12.27
CA ILE A 170 22.00 -18.68 11.87
C ILE A 170 22.84 -19.94 12.13
N ALA A 171 22.22 -21.13 12.14
CA ALA A 171 22.85 -22.34 12.63
C ALA A 171 24.13 -22.74 11.87
N GLU A 172 24.23 -22.39 10.58
CA GLU A 172 25.46 -22.46 9.78
C GLU A 172 26.70 -21.84 10.44
N GLY A 173 26.52 -20.74 11.19
CA GLY A 173 27.60 -19.99 11.83
C GLY A 173 27.94 -20.47 13.23
N LEU A 174 27.18 -21.43 13.77
CA LEU A 174 27.32 -21.91 15.14
C LEU A 174 27.69 -23.40 15.21
N GLY A 175 27.23 -24.20 14.24
CA GLY A 175 27.63 -25.60 14.07
C GLY A 175 27.54 -26.42 15.37
N ASN A 176 28.68 -26.89 15.87
CA ASN A 176 28.77 -27.71 17.09
C ASN A 176 28.45 -26.97 18.41
N MET A 177 28.28 -25.63 18.37
CA MET A 177 27.90 -24.85 19.55
C MET A 177 26.40 -24.93 19.87
N LEU A 178 25.60 -25.52 18.98
CA LEU A 178 24.15 -25.62 19.12
C LEU A 178 23.70 -26.97 19.66
N ASP A 179 22.63 -26.94 20.46
CA ASP A 179 21.82 -28.11 20.74
C ASP A 179 20.88 -28.36 19.55
N TRP A 180 21.22 -29.37 18.73
CA TRP A 180 20.46 -29.72 17.55
C TRP A 180 19.06 -30.29 17.87
N ASP A 181 18.80 -30.78 19.09
CA ASP A 181 17.45 -31.16 19.49
C ASP A 181 16.56 -29.91 19.66
N GLU A 182 17.11 -28.81 20.18
CA GLU A 182 16.40 -27.53 20.29
C GLU A 182 16.21 -26.85 18.93
N VAL A 183 17.22 -26.89 18.04
CA VAL A 183 17.12 -26.31 16.69
C VAL A 183 16.03 -27.00 15.87
N MET A 184 15.92 -28.32 15.98
CA MET A 184 14.95 -29.10 15.20
C MET A 184 13.49 -28.83 15.60
N LYS A 185 13.22 -28.15 16.71
CA LYS A 185 11.87 -27.67 17.07
C LYS A 185 11.32 -26.63 16.09
N PHE A 186 12.19 -25.98 15.32
CA PHE A 186 11.82 -25.00 14.29
C PHE A 186 11.61 -25.63 12.89
N GLN A 187 11.68 -26.96 12.77
CA GLN A 187 11.47 -27.64 11.50
C GLN A 187 10.00 -27.52 11.05
N ARG A 188 9.79 -27.00 9.85
CA ARG A 188 8.49 -26.87 9.18
C ARG A 188 7.96 -28.21 8.69
N LYS A 189 6.68 -28.28 8.36
CA LYS A 189 6.02 -29.49 7.82
C LYS A 189 6.67 -29.99 6.53
N ASN A 190 7.18 -29.08 5.70
CA ASN A 190 7.88 -29.41 4.46
C ASN A 190 9.30 -29.98 4.68
N GLY A 191 9.77 -30.06 5.94
CA GLY A 191 11.10 -30.58 6.29
C GLY A 191 12.20 -29.53 6.38
N SER A 192 11.95 -28.29 5.97
CA SER A 192 12.90 -27.18 6.06
C SER A 192 13.02 -26.61 7.47
N LEU A 193 14.14 -25.97 7.76
CA LEU A 193 14.26 -25.01 8.86
C LEU A 193 14.08 -23.60 8.28
N PHE A 194 13.05 -22.89 8.74
CA PHE A 194 12.73 -21.52 8.30
C PHE A 194 12.59 -21.32 6.78
N SER A 195 12.30 -22.37 6.01
CA SER A 195 12.36 -22.32 4.53
C SER A 195 13.74 -21.98 3.95
N CYS A 196 14.81 -22.06 4.74
CA CYS A 196 16.19 -21.73 4.34
C CYS A 196 16.96 -23.01 3.95
N PRO A 197 17.44 -23.14 2.70
CA PRO A 197 18.23 -24.30 2.30
C PRO A 197 19.58 -24.39 3.02
N SER A 198 20.28 -23.28 3.28
CA SER A 198 21.54 -23.29 4.04
C SER A 198 21.38 -23.93 5.43
N THR A 199 20.47 -23.39 6.24
CA THR A 199 20.19 -23.86 7.61
C THR A 199 19.74 -25.32 7.61
N THR A 200 18.92 -25.73 6.63
CA THR A 200 18.46 -27.10 6.49
C THR A 200 19.59 -28.06 6.09
N ALA A 201 20.52 -27.63 5.23
CA ALA A 201 21.71 -28.39 4.85
C ALA A 201 22.65 -28.60 6.05
N VAL A 202 22.86 -27.56 6.85
CA VAL A 202 23.69 -27.66 8.06
C VAL A 202 23.08 -28.64 9.07
N ALA A 203 21.76 -28.58 9.29
CA ALA A 203 21.07 -29.55 10.13
C ALA A 203 21.28 -30.98 9.64
N LEU A 204 21.19 -31.22 8.32
CA LEU A 204 21.43 -32.53 7.73
C LEU A 204 22.88 -33.01 7.87
N ILE A 205 23.87 -32.09 7.81
CA ILE A 205 25.29 -32.39 8.02
C ILE A 205 25.57 -32.82 9.46
N HIS A 206 25.02 -32.13 10.45
CA HIS A 206 25.29 -32.40 11.87
C HIS A 206 24.40 -33.51 12.44
N LYS A 207 23.13 -33.55 12.06
CA LYS A 207 22.14 -34.50 12.56
C LYS A 207 21.24 -34.95 11.43
N TYR A 208 21.57 -36.12 10.86
CA TYR A 208 20.83 -36.66 9.73
C TYR A 208 19.33 -36.75 10.03
N ASN A 209 18.51 -36.13 9.16
CA ASN A 209 17.06 -36.04 9.29
C ASN A 209 16.42 -36.30 7.92
N ASP A 210 15.56 -37.31 7.82
CA ASP A 210 14.97 -37.72 6.53
C ASP A 210 14.09 -36.62 5.90
N ARG A 211 13.40 -35.81 6.71
CA ARG A 211 12.57 -34.70 6.19
C ARG A 211 13.41 -33.56 5.63
N ALA A 212 14.50 -33.20 6.28
CA ALA A 212 15.46 -32.21 5.79
C ALA A 212 16.12 -32.67 4.48
N HIS A 213 16.48 -33.95 4.39
CA HIS A 213 16.97 -34.55 3.16
C HIS A 213 15.93 -34.53 2.04
N GLN A 214 14.69 -34.90 2.33
CA GLN A 214 13.58 -34.86 1.35
C GLN A 214 13.35 -33.44 0.81
N TYR A 215 13.35 -32.44 1.70
CA TYR A 215 13.24 -31.03 1.31
C TYR A 215 14.35 -30.60 0.34
N LEU A 216 15.62 -30.82 0.71
CA LEU A 216 16.74 -30.43 -0.16
C LEU A 216 16.72 -31.19 -1.49
N ASN A 217 16.36 -32.47 -1.48
CA ASN A 217 16.23 -33.26 -2.70
C ASN A 217 15.10 -32.74 -3.61
N SER A 218 13.96 -32.34 -3.04
CA SER A 218 12.89 -31.72 -3.84
C SER A 218 13.32 -30.40 -4.46
N LEU A 219 14.05 -29.55 -3.71
CA LEU A 219 14.57 -28.28 -4.22
C LEU A 219 15.53 -28.51 -5.38
N VAL A 220 16.52 -29.38 -5.21
CA VAL A 220 17.50 -29.64 -6.26
C VAL A 220 16.84 -30.30 -7.48
N SER A 221 15.79 -31.09 -7.30
CA SER A 221 15.00 -31.66 -8.41
C SER A 221 14.22 -30.59 -9.19
N GLU A 222 13.74 -29.55 -8.51
CA GLU A 222 12.96 -28.46 -9.10
C GLU A 222 13.85 -27.43 -9.81
N PHE A 223 14.96 -27.02 -9.18
CA PHE A 223 15.85 -25.98 -9.69
C PHE A 223 17.08 -26.53 -10.45
N GLY A 224 17.21 -27.85 -10.53
CA GLY A 224 18.26 -28.53 -11.29
C GLY A 224 19.61 -28.56 -10.57
N SER A 225 20.32 -27.43 -10.53
CA SER A 225 21.73 -27.39 -10.07
C SER A 225 22.05 -26.31 -9.04
N ALA A 226 21.13 -25.40 -8.76
CA ALA A 226 21.30 -24.35 -7.74
C ALA A 226 20.00 -24.18 -6.97
N VAL A 227 20.06 -23.66 -5.75
CA VAL A 227 18.87 -23.44 -4.91
C VAL A 227 18.70 -21.95 -4.62
N PRO A 228 17.46 -21.46 -4.43
CA PRO A 228 17.21 -20.09 -3.98
C PRO A 228 17.57 -19.94 -2.49
N ALA A 229 17.52 -18.71 -1.97
CA ALA A 229 17.77 -18.47 -0.54
C ALA A 229 16.60 -18.86 0.38
N VAL A 230 15.37 -18.87 -0.15
CA VAL A 230 14.15 -19.21 0.59
C VAL A 230 13.19 -19.97 -0.31
N TYR A 231 12.69 -21.12 0.17
CA TYR A 231 11.67 -21.92 -0.53
C TYR A 231 10.73 -22.68 0.44
N PRO A 232 9.42 -22.81 0.15
CA PRO A 232 8.68 -22.11 -0.90
C PRO A 232 8.59 -20.61 -0.60
N SER A 233 8.51 -19.80 -1.66
CA SER A 233 8.34 -18.35 -1.57
C SER A 233 7.43 -17.80 -2.66
N LYS A 234 6.82 -18.68 -3.45
CA LYS A 234 5.96 -18.31 -4.58
C LYS A 234 4.81 -17.42 -4.14
N LEU A 235 4.13 -17.78 -3.04
CA LEU A 235 2.97 -17.03 -2.56
C LEU A 235 3.38 -15.64 -2.11
N HIS A 236 4.44 -15.53 -1.31
CA HIS A 236 4.98 -14.25 -0.87
C HIS A 236 5.36 -13.35 -2.05
N CYS A 237 6.09 -13.89 -3.04
CA CYS A 237 6.43 -13.20 -4.28
C CYS A 237 5.19 -12.69 -5.03
N GLN A 238 4.16 -13.54 -5.18
CA GLN A 238 2.93 -13.16 -5.87
C GLN A 238 2.20 -12.02 -5.14
N LEU A 239 2.12 -12.07 -3.80
CA LEU A 239 1.52 -10.99 -3.01
C LEU A 239 2.31 -9.68 -3.12
N LEU A 240 3.65 -9.72 -3.13
CA LEU A 240 4.48 -8.55 -3.38
C LEU A 240 4.23 -7.95 -4.76
N MET A 241 4.08 -8.79 -5.79
CA MET A 241 3.79 -8.34 -7.14
C MET A 241 2.39 -7.70 -7.23
N VAL A 242 1.38 -8.30 -6.59
CA VAL A 242 0.03 -7.73 -6.51
C VAL A 242 0.07 -6.35 -5.84
N ASP A 243 0.71 -6.25 -4.66
CA ASP A 243 0.86 -4.97 -3.95
C ASP A 243 1.59 -3.92 -4.80
N ALA A 244 2.65 -4.31 -5.51
CA ALA A 244 3.37 -3.43 -6.42
C ALA A 244 2.50 -2.94 -7.59
N LEU A 245 1.72 -3.82 -8.23
CA LEU A 245 0.83 -3.44 -9.33
C LEU A 245 -0.27 -2.47 -8.88
N GLU A 246 -0.87 -2.70 -7.72
CA GLU A 246 -1.86 -1.81 -7.12
C GLU A 246 -1.24 -0.44 -6.80
N ARG A 247 -0.09 -0.43 -6.11
CA ARG A 247 0.63 0.80 -5.74
C ARG A 247 1.14 1.62 -6.91
N MET A 248 1.36 0.98 -8.07
CA MET A 248 1.77 1.63 -9.32
C MET A 248 0.61 2.09 -10.19
N GLY A 249 -0.62 1.71 -9.85
CA GLY A 249 -1.80 2.08 -10.63
C GLY A 249 -1.92 1.37 -11.96
N ILE A 250 -1.40 0.15 -12.07
CA ILE A 250 -1.45 -0.69 -13.28
C ILE A 250 -2.16 -2.04 -13.05
N SER A 251 -2.77 -2.24 -11.89
CA SER A 251 -3.49 -3.46 -11.54
C SER A 251 -4.69 -3.74 -12.47
N GLN A 252 -5.31 -2.70 -13.06
CA GLN A 252 -6.43 -2.85 -14.00
C GLN A 252 -6.07 -3.68 -15.25
N HIS A 253 -4.78 -3.77 -15.60
CA HIS A 253 -4.30 -4.57 -16.74
C HIS A 253 -4.23 -6.08 -16.43
N PHE A 254 -4.36 -6.46 -15.15
CA PHE A 254 -4.09 -7.80 -14.61
C PHE A 254 -5.19 -8.32 -13.67
N VAL A 255 -6.44 -7.84 -13.82
CA VAL A 255 -7.56 -8.15 -12.92
C VAL A 255 -7.76 -9.66 -12.74
N ASN A 256 -7.65 -10.44 -13.83
CA ASN A 256 -7.85 -11.90 -13.79
C ASN A 256 -6.70 -12.61 -13.07
N GLU A 257 -5.45 -12.21 -13.33
CA GLU A 257 -4.26 -12.77 -12.69
C GLU A 257 -4.27 -12.47 -11.19
N ILE A 258 -4.56 -11.22 -10.81
CA ILE A 258 -4.67 -10.79 -9.40
C ILE A 258 -5.76 -11.60 -8.70
N LYS A 259 -6.96 -11.71 -9.30
CA LYS A 259 -8.05 -12.51 -8.74
C LYS A 259 -7.65 -13.96 -8.50
N ASN A 260 -7.00 -14.61 -9.47
CA ASN A 260 -6.54 -16.00 -9.32
C ASN A 260 -5.52 -16.17 -8.18
N ILE A 261 -4.59 -15.21 -8.03
CA ILE A 261 -3.61 -15.20 -6.94
C ILE A 261 -4.33 -15.07 -5.59
N LEU A 262 -5.29 -14.14 -5.48
CA LEU A 262 -6.02 -13.92 -4.24
C LEU A 262 -6.96 -15.08 -3.90
N ASP A 263 -7.61 -15.71 -4.88
CA ASP A 263 -8.43 -16.92 -4.68
C ASP A 263 -7.59 -18.08 -4.12
N MET A 264 -6.39 -18.30 -4.67
CA MET A 264 -5.44 -19.29 -4.16
C MET A 264 -4.94 -18.93 -2.75
N THR A 265 -4.61 -17.66 -2.52
CA THR A 265 -4.19 -17.16 -1.21
C THR A 265 -5.29 -17.38 -0.18
N PHE A 266 -6.54 -17.08 -0.52
CA PHE A 266 -7.69 -17.27 0.36
C PHE A 266 -7.92 -18.74 0.70
N SER A 267 -7.81 -19.64 -0.29
CA SER A 267 -7.91 -21.08 -0.04
C SER A 267 -6.87 -21.57 0.98
N ARG A 268 -5.62 -21.10 0.84
CA ARG A 268 -4.53 -21.41 1.78
C ARG A 268 -4.71 -20.75 3.15
N TRP A 269 -5.24 -19.53 3.17
CA TRP A 269 -5.59 -18.81 4.40
C TRP A 269 -6.59 -19.62 5.24
N LEU A 270 -7.68 -20.09 4.62
CA LEU A 270 -8.69 -20.91 5.29
C LEU A 270 -8.12 -22.24 5.81
N GLN A 271 -7.12 -22.80 5.14
CA GLN A 271 -6.42 -24.02 5.57
C GLN A 271 -5.37 -23.76 6.66
N LYS A 272 -5.16 -22.50 7.07
CA LYS A 272 -4.10 -22.08 7.98
C LYS A 272 -2.73 -22.58 7.51
N ASP A 273 -2.47 -22.38 6.22
CA ASP A 273 -1.21 -22.79 5.58
C ASP A 273 0.00 -22.22 6.33
N GLU A 274 0.98 -23.09 6.56
CA GLU A 274 2.16 -22.78 7.37
C GLU A 274 3.04 -21.69 6.72
N GLU A 275 3.07 -21.60 5.37
CA GLU A 275 3.81 -20.58 4.62
C GLU A 275 3.26 -19.18 4.92
N ILE A 276 1.94 -19.05 5.09
CA ILE A 276 1.28 -17.79 5.45
C ILE A 276 1.45 -17.52 6.94
N MET A 277 1.07 -18.49 7.79
CA MET A 277 0.87 -18.24 9.22
C MET A 277 2.18 -18.11 10.00
N MET A 278 3.29 -18.68 9.52
CA MET A 278 4.59 -18.59 10.22
C MET A 278 5.44 -17.38 9.81
N ASP A 279 5.09 -16.68 8.73
CA ASP A 279 5.78 -15.47 8.31
C ASP A 279 4.91 -14.23 8.54
N ILE A 280 5.31 -13.39 9.49
CA ILE A 280 4.51 -12.25 9.96
C ILE A 280 4.21 -11.26 8.82
N ALA A 281 5.20 -10.95 7.98
CA ALA A 281 5.02 -10.05 6.84
C ALA A 281 4.04 -10.64 5.82
N THR A 282 4.20 -11.92 5.46
CA THR A 282 3.29 -12.63 4.53
C THR A 282 1.88 -12.70 5.09
N CYS A 283 1.72 -13.03 6.36
CA CYS A 283 0.43 -13.09 7.04
C CYS A 283 -0.29 -11.74 7.01
N ALA A 284 0.40 -10.67 7.42
CA ALA A 284 -0.16 -9.31 7.43
C ALA A 284 -0.53 -8.82 6.03
N MET A 285 0.33 -9.07 5.03
CA MET A 285 0.09 -8.70 3.64
C MET A 285 -1.06 -9.51 3.02
N ALA A 286 -1.10 -10.83 3.23
CA ALA A 286 -2.19 -11.68 2.78
C ALA A 286 -3.51 -11.23 3.38
N PHE A 287 -3.56 -10.99 4.69
CA PHE A 287 -4.74 -10.45 5.37
C PHE A 287 -5.23 -9.14 4.74
N ARG A 288 -4.33 -8.17 4.57
CA ARG A 288 -4.65 -6.85 4.01
C ARG A 288 -5.18 -6.95 2.58
N LEU A 289 -4.47 -7.67 1.70
CA LEU A 289 -4.84 -7.81 0.29
C LEU A 289 -6.15 -8.58 0.12
N LEU A 290 -6.32 -9.69 0.85
CA LEU A 290 -7.57 -10.46 0.86
C LEU A 290 -8.74 -9.59 1.34
N ARG A 291 -8.59 -8.90 2.48
CA ARG A 291 -9.66 -8.06 3.02
C ARG A 291 -10.03 -6.92 2.07
N MET A 292 -9.04 -6.20 1.53
CA MET A 292 -9.29 -5.08 0.61
C MET A 292 -9.95 -5.52 -0.71
N ASN A 293 -9.82 -6.79 -1.08
CA ASN A 293 -10.48 -7.40 -2.23
C ASN A 293 -11.78 -8.15 -1.86
N GLY A 294 -12.33 -7.92 -0.66
CA GLY A 294 -13.65 -8.41 -0.24
C GLY A 294 -13.69 -9.88 0.17
N TYR A 295 -12.55 -10.51 0.46
CA TYR A 295 -12.52 -11.84 1.06
C TYR A 295 -12.80 -11.77 2.55
N ASP A 296 -13.56 -12.75 3.05
CA ASP A 296 -13.93 -12.86 4.45
C ASP A 296 -12.78 -13.47 5.26
N VAL A 297 -11.89 -12.61 5.74
CA VAL A 297 -10.74 -12.97 6.59
C VAL A 297 -10.92 -12.37 7.98
N SER A 298 -10.84 -13.20 9.03
CA SER A 298 -10.90 -12.72 10.42
C SER A 298 -9.57 -12.10 10.83
N SER A 299 -9.64 -11.13 11.76
CA SER A 299 -8.44 -10.60 12.43
C SER A 299 -7.92 -11.55 13.51
N ASP A 300 -8.68 -12.57 13.88
CA ASP A 300 -8.30 -13.54 14.91
C ASP A 300 -7.05 -14.35 14.54
N GLU A 301 -6.80 -14.55 13.24
CA GLU A 301 -5.58 -15.16 12.73
C GLU A 301 -4.32 -14.34 13.07
N LEU A 302 -4.46 -13.03 13.31
CA LEU A 302 -3.38 -12.14 13.77
C LEU A 302 -3.23 -12.08 15.30
N SER A 303 -3.98 -12.90 16.05
CA SER A 303 -3.90 -12.93 17.53
C SER A 303 -2.50 -13.22 18.08
N HIS A 304 -1.69 -13.99 17.36
CA HIS A 304 -0.30 -14.30 17.73
C HIS A 304 0.63 -13.06 17.73
N VAL A 305 0.22 -11.97 17.08
CA VAL A 305 0.91 -10.66 17.06
C VAL A 305 0.07 -9.54 17.66
N ALA A 306 -0.98 -9.86 18.42
CA ALA A 306 -1.85 -8.85 19.03
C ALA A 306 -1.11 -7.92 20.00
N GLU A 307 -0.04 -8.40 20.63
CA GLU A 307 0.78 -7.63 21.58
C GLU A 307 2.19 -7.37 21.05
N ALA A 308 2.77 -6.23 21.43
CA ALA A 308 4.17 -5.93 21.11
C ALA A 308 5.15 -6.94 21.72
N SER A 309 4.81 -7.50 22.89
CA SER A 309 5.60 -8.53 23.59
C SER A 309 5.79 -9.79 22.73
N THR A 310 4.72 -10.28 22.10
CA THR A 310 4.75 -11.48 21.27
C THR A 310 5.48 -11.23 19.95
N PHE A 311 5.31 -10.05 19.35
CA PHE A 311 6.11 -9.64 18.21
C PHE A 311 7.60 -9.58 18.57
N CYS A 312 7.98 -8.90 19.66
CA CYS A 312 9.36 -8.78 20.11
C CYS A 312 10.01 -10.13 20.45
N ASP A 313 9.23 -11.11 20.94
CA ASP A 313 9.72 -12.47 21.19
C ASP A 313 9.67 -13.37 19.95
N SER A 314 9.24 -12.90 18.78
CA SER A 314 9.35 -13.63 17.50
C SER A 314 10.75 -13.52 16.88
N LEU A 315 11.05 -14.33 15.86
CA LEU A 315 12.28 -14.20 15.07
C LEU A 315 12.37 -12.80 14.43
N GLN A 316 11.29 -12.34 13.80
CA GLN A 316 11.23 -11.05 13.11
C GLN A 316 11.42 -9.88 14.08
N GLY A 317 10.78 -9.92 15.26
CA GLY A 317 10.98 -8.90 16.30
C GLY A 317 12.41 -8.89 16.84
N TYR A 318 13.00 -10.06 17.06
CA TYR A 318 14.38 -10.19 17.49
C TYR A 318 15.38 -9.63 16.46
N LEU A 319 15.09 -9.85 15.18
CA LEU A 319 15.84 -9.29 14.04
C LEU A 319 15.58 -7.79 13.83
N ASN A 320 14.66 -7.20 14.60
CA ASN A 320 14.19 -5.83 14.43
C ASN A 320 13.65 -5.57 13.00
N ASP A 321 13.01 -6.57 12.40
CA ASP A 321 12.53 -6.52 11.02
C ASP A 321 11.49 -5.42 10.85
N THR A 322 11.87 -4.40 10.09
CA THR A 322 11.04 -3.21 9.89
C THR A 322 9.99 -3.45 8.82
N LYS A 323 10.18 -4.42 7.92
CA LYS A 323 9.20 -4.78 6.89
C LYS A 323 7.99 -5.47 7.51
N SER A 324 8.19 -6.49 8.34
CA SER A 324 7.09 -7.13 9.08
C SER A 324 6.32 -6.13 9.94
N LEU A 325 7.03 -5.21 10.61
CA LEU A 325 6.41 -4.16 11.42
C LEU A 325 5.53 -3.21 10.59
N LEU A 326 6.03 -2.79 9.42
CA LEU A 326 5.29 -1.93 8.50
C LEU A 326 4.06 -2.63 7.93
N GLU A 327 4.17 -3.88 7.51
CA GLU A 327 3.01 -4.64 6.99
C GLU A 327 1.95 -4.88 8.07
N LEU A 328 2.35 -5.14 9.32
CA LEU A 328 1.41 -5.20 10.45
C LEU A 328 0.68 -3.87 10.67
N TYR A 329 1.40 -2.74 10.61
CA TYR A 329 0.80 -1.42 10.72
C TYR A 329 -0.21 -1.16 9.60
N LYS A 330 0.14 -1.48 8.34
CA LYS A 330 -0.78 -1.35 7.20
C LYS A 330 -2.01 -2.26 7.34
N ALA A 331 -1.81 -3.52 7.73
CA ALA A 331 -2.89 -4.48 7.97
C ALA A 331 -3.84 -4.00 9.08
N SER A 332 -3.32 -3.35 10.11
CA SER A 332 -4.12 -2.75 11.17
C SER A 332 -5.10 -1.68 10.65
N LYS A 333 -4.74 -0.96 9.58
CA LYS A 333 -5.57 0.14 9.06
C LYS A 333 -6.81 -0.34 8.34
N VAL A 334 -6.84 -1.58 7.86
CA VAL A 334 -8.02 -2.18 7.20
C VAL A 334 -9.02 -2.78 8.21
N SER A 335 -9.16 -2.13 9.37
CA SER A 335 -10.19 -2.46 10.34
C SER A 335 -11.57 -2.10 9.81
N LEU A 336 -12.52 -3.02 9.95
CA LEU A 336 -13.88 -2.87 9.45
C LEU A 336 -14.86 -2.60 10.58
N SER A 337 -14.50 -2.76 11.85
CA SER A 337 -15.41 -2.54 12.98
C SER A 337 -14.71 -1.90 14.17
N GLY A 338 -15.48 -1.23 15.03
CA GLY A 338 -15.00 -0.76 16.35
C GLY A 338 -14.68 -1.90 17.33
N ASN A 339 -15.01 -3.14 16.98
CA ASN A 339 -14.78 -4.33 17.80
C ASN A 339 -13.56 -5.14 17.34
N ASP A 340 -12.82 -4.68 16.32
CA ASP A 340 -11.59 -5.33 15.84
C ASP A 340 -10.42 -5.05 16.80
N LEU A 341 -10.54 -5.48 18.06
CA LEU A 341 -9.60 -5.18 19.14
C LEU A 341 -8.15 -5.58 18.83
N ILE A 342 -7.98 -6.66 18.06
CA ILE A 342 -6.66 -7.12 17.60
C ILE A 342 -6.01 -6.07 16.69
N LEU A 343 -6.75 -5.53 15.71
CA LEU A 343 -6.21 -4.54 14.77
C LEU A 343 -5.99 -3.18 15.43
N ASP A 344 -6.85 -2.80 16.38
CA ASP A 344 -6.67 -1.59 17.17
C ASP A 344 -5.40 -1.69 18.05
N SER A 345 -5.18 -2.85 18.68
CA SER A 345 -3.95 -3.13 19.44
C SER A 345 -2.72 -3.11 18.53
N VAL A 346 -2.74 -3.89 17.44
CA VAL A 346 -1.66 -3.94 16.45
C VAL A 346 -1.32 -2.57 15.92
N GLY A 347 -2.33 -1.77 15.54
CA GLY A 347 -2.15 -0.42 15.02
C GLY A 347 -1.53 0.56 16.00
N SER A 348 -1.88 0.42 17.28
CA SER A 348 -1.34 1.26 18.35
C SER A 348 0.14 0.97 18.58
N TRP A 349 0.49 -0.28 18.88
CA TRP A 349 1.87 -0.61 19.23
C TRP A 349 2.82 -0.57 18.04
N SER A 350 2.40 -1.04 16.86
CA SER A 350 3.25 -1.01 15.66
C SER A 350 3.49 0.42 15.20
N GLY A 351 2.47 1.28 15.27
CA GLY A 351 2.59 2.69 14.94
C GLY A 351 3.55 3.44 15.87
N ASN A 352 3.53 3.14 17.17
CA ASN A 352 4.48 3.72 18.13
C ASN A 352 5.92 3.27 17.84
N LEU A 353 6.13 1.96 17.62
CA LEU A 353 7.46 1.44 17.33
C LEU A 353 8.02 1.97 16.00
N LEU A 354 7.17 2.18 14.98
CA LEU A 354 7.58 2.82 13.73
C LEU A 354 7.97 4.29 13.95
N LYS A 355 7.21 5.04 14.77
CA LYS A 355 7.57 6.43 15.13
C LYS A 355 8.91 6.50 15.88
N ASP A 356 9.15 5.59 16.82
CA ASP A 356 10.42 5.52 17.55
C ASP A 356 11.58 5.23 16.59
N LYS A 357 11.36 4.34 15.61
CA LYS A 357 12.33 4.05 14.54
C LYS A 357 12.61 5.26 13.64
N LEU A 358 11.61 6.08 13.33
CA LEU A 358 11.80 7.31 12.54
C LEU A 358 12.71 8.34 13.25
N CYS A 359 12.74 8.33 14.59
CA CYS A 359 13.63 9.16 15.40
C CYS A 359 15.09 8.64 15.45
N SER A 360 15.36 7.43 14.94
CA SER A 360 16.70 6.81 14.98
C SER A 360 17.53 7.11 13.73
N SER A 361 18.75 7.61 13.92
CA SER A 361 19.69 7.96 12.84
C SER A 361 20.10 6.77 11.96
N ARG A 362 20.00 5.53 12.47
CA ARG A 362 20.30 4.31 11.70
C ARG A 362 19.22 3.98 10.67
N VAL A 363 17.96 4.29 10.97
CA VAL A 363 16.82 3.95 10.09
C VAL A 363 16.70 4.97 8.95
N GLN A 364 17.12 6.23 9.16
CA GLN A 364 17.14 7.27 8.12
C GLN A 364 17.97 6.91 6.88
N LYS A 365 18.96 6.02 7.03
CA LYS A 365 19.79 5.54 5.92
C LYS A 365 19.21 4.31 5.21
N THR A 366 18.12 3.75 5.71
CA THR A 366 17.52 2.55 5.12
C THR A 366 16.62 2.94 3.95
N PRO A 367 16.60 2.18 2.84
CA PRO A 367 15.72 2.47 1.72
C PRO A 367 14.23 2.38 2.07
N ILE A 368 13.88 1.66 3.16
CA ILE A 368 12.52 1.58 3.73
C ILE A 368 12.10 2.82 4.54
N PHE A 369 12.94 3.84 4.71
CA PHE A 369 12.63 4.98 5.57
C PHE A 369 11.43 5.80 5.09
N GLY A 370 11.43 6.25 3.82
CA GLY A 370 10.41 7.19 3.33
C GLY A 370 8.98 6.63 3.22
N GLU A 371 8.79 5.31 3.18
CA GLU A 371 7.50 4.60 3.16
C GLU A 371 7.01 4.38 4.58
N ILE A 372 7.91 4.15 5.54
CA ILE A 372 7.53 4.20 6.95
C ILE A 372 7.04 5.61 7.28
N GLU A 373 7.81 6.64 6.92
CA GLU A 373 7.43 8.03 7.14
C GLU A 373 6.09 8.33 6.47
N TYR A 374 5.93 7.92 5.21
CA TYR A 374 4.70 8.15 4.45
C TYR A 374 3.50 7.40 5.04
N ALA A 375 3.61 6.10 5.33
CA ALA A 375 2.51 5.28 5.84
C ALA A 375 2.07 5.72 7.24
N VAL A 376 3.01 6.12 8.11
CA VAL A 376 2.70 6.61 9.46
C VAL A 376 2.06 8.00 9.40
N LYS A 377 2.49 8.85 8.47
CA LYS A 377 1.98 10.21 8.30
C LYS A 377 0.62 10.22 7.59
N PHE A 378 0.43 9.39 6.58
CA PHE A 378 -0.74 9.36 5.73
C PHE A 378 -1.36 7.95 5.73
N PRO A 379 -2.42 7.73 6.53
CA PRO A 379 -3.20 6.50 6.44
C PRO A 379 -3.75 6.29 5.02
N PHE A 380 -3.92 5.04 4.58
CA PHE A 380 -4.39 4.73 3.21
C PHE A 380 -5.79 5.31 2.87
N TYR A 381 -6.60 5.59 3.89
CA TYR A 381 -7.91 6.25 3.73
C TYR A 381 -7.81 7.78 3.63
N ALA A 382 -6.62 8.36 3.73
CA ALA A 382 -6.34 9.80 3.60
C ALA A 382 -5.34 10.12 2.47
N THR A 383 -5.08 9.14 1.59
CA THR A 383 -4.22 9.24 0.41
C THR A 383 -5.01 8.95 -0.85
N LEU A 384 -4.83 9.74 -1.91
CA LEU A 384 -5.50 9.49 -3.20
C LEU A 384 -4.62 8.65 -4.12
N GLU A 385 -5.26 7.77 -4.89
CA GLU A 385 -4.62 6.75 -5.71
C GLU A 385 -3.56 7.36 -6.62
N ARG A 386 -3.89 8.41 -7.39
CA ARG A 386 -2.91 8.97 -8.34
C ARG A 386 -1.74 9.69 -7.70
N LEU A 387 -1.91 10.27 -6.51
CA LEU A 387 -0.79 10.82 -5.74
C LEU A 387 0.14 9.70 -5.27
N GLU A 388 -0.45 8.58 -4.83
CA GLU A 388 0.28 7.40 -4.40
C GLU A 388 1.03 6.74 -5.56
N HIS A 389 0.37 6.57 -6.71
CA HIS A 389 0.96 6.03 -7.93
C HIS A 389 2.15 6.87 -8.38
N LYS A 390 1.99 8.20 -8.47
CA LYS A 390 3.09 9.11 -8.84
C LYS A 390 4.29 8.93 -7.91
N ARG A 391 4.05 8.94 -6.59
CA ARG A 391 5.09 8.73 -5.60
C ARG A 391 5.77 7.37 -5.79
N ASN A 392 5.00 6.29 -5.90
CA ASN A 392 5.57 4.95 -6.03
C ASN A 392 6.37 4.80 -7.33
N ILE A 393 5.93 5.40 -8.44
CA ILE A 393 6.65 5.42 -9.72
C ILE A 393 7.96 6.21 -9.61
N GLU A 394 7.91 7.46 -9.11
CA GLU A 394 9.08 8.35 -9.03
C GLU A 394 10.15 7.85 -8.06
N TYR A 395 9.72 7.16 -7.00
CA TYR A 395 10.62 6.60 -6.00
C TYR A 395 10.89 5.11 -6.19
N PHE A 396 10.38 4.47 -7.24
CA PHE A 396 10.48 3.01 -7.41
C PHE A 396 11.92 2.48 -7.29
N ASP A 397 12.89 3.22 -7.84
CA ASP A 397 14.30 2.88 -7.85
C ASP A 397 15.02 3.14 -6.49
N ALA A 398 14.66 4.23 -5.80
CA ALA A 398 15.15 4.50 -4.43
C ALA A 398 14.65 3.46 -3.40
N TRP A 399 13.64 2.67 -3.78
CA TRP A 399 12.93 1.69 -2.95
C TRP A 399 13.27 0.24 -3.27
N GLY A 400 14.11 -0.02 -4.27
CA GLY A 400 14.51 -1.36 -4.72
C GLY A 400 14.99 -2.29 -3.59
N SER A 401 15.41 -1.75 -2.45
CA SER A 401 15.81 -2.56 -1.29
C SER A 401 14.68 -3.30 -0.57
N LEU A 402 13.40 -2.93 -0.76
CA LEU A 402 12.26 -3.69 -0.18
C LEU A 402 12.02 -5.03 -0.90
N MET A 403 12.43 -5.09 -2.17
CA MET A 403 12.38 -6.28 -3.03
C MET A 403 13.73 -6.99 -3.15
N LEU A 404 14.86 -6.34 -2.81
CA LEU A 404 16.19 -6.98 -2.76
C LEU A 404 16.49 -7.67 -1.43
N THR A 405 15.88 -7.25 -0.33
CA THR A 405 16.10 -7.87 0.99
C THR A 405 15.38 -9.21 1.16
N THR A 406 14.37 -9.48 0.34
CA THR A 406 13.81 -10.81 0.14
C THR A 406 14.27 -11.22 -1.25
N LYS A 407 15.27 -12.11 -1.36
CA LYS A 407 15.86 -12.64 -2.63
C LYS A 407 14.82 -13.40 -3.49
N CYS A 408 13.66 -12.78 -3.77
CA CYS A 408 12.45 -13.36 -4.32
C CYS A 408 12.19 -12.83 -5.75
N LEU A 409 12.53 -11.57 -6.06
CA LEU A 409 12.18 -10.95 -7.34
C LEU A 409 13.43 -10.44 -8.09
N SER A 410 13.48 -10.72 -9.40
CA SER A 410 14.60 -10.33 -10.26
C SER A 410 14.52 -8.87 -10.68
N PHE A 411 15.67 -8.25 -10.96
CA PHE A 411 15.77 -6.85 -11.39
C PHE A 411 14.93 -6.53 -12.64
N HIS A 412 14.85 -7.47 -13.58
CA HIS A 412 14.13 -7.29 -14.84
C HIS A 412 12.61 -7.13 -14.64
N VAL A 413 12.01 -7.85 -13.68
CA VAL A 413 10.58 -7.75 -13.33
C VAL A 413 10.22 -6.31 -12.94
N ASN A 414 11.12 -5.66 -12.20
CA ASN A 414 10.90 -4.30 -11.70
C ASN A 414 10.89 -3.28 -12.85
N GLN A 415 11.84 -3.36 -13.78
CA GLN A 415 11.91 -2.42 -14.91
C GLN A 415 10.66 -2.51 -15.81
N GLU A 416 10.10 -3.69 -15.98
CA GLU A 416 8.88 -3.88 -16.77
C GLU A 416 7.65 -3.24 -16.12
N PHE A 417 7.50 -3.37 -14.80
CA PHE A 417 6.42 -2.75 -14.04
C PHE A 417 6.52 -1.23 -14.13
N LEU A 418 7.73 -0.69 -13.92
CA LEU A 418 7.99 0.74 -14.00
C LEU A 418 7.67 1.29 -15.40
N ALA A 419 8.14 0.62 -16.46
CA ALA A 419 7.92 1.06 -17.83
C ALA A 419 6.42 1.12 -18.18
N LEU A 420 5.63 0.12 -17.76
CA LEU A 420 4.18 0.13 -17.96
C LEU A 420 3.51 1.25 -17.15
N ALA A 421 3.90 1.44 -15.89
CA ALA A 421 3.34 2.46 -15.01
C ALA A 421 3.63 3.89 -15.51
N VAL A 422 4.85 4.16 -15.97
CA VAL A 422 5.22 5.46 -16.56
C VAL A 422 4.36 5.77 -17.79
N LYS A 423 4.18 4.77 -18.66
CA LYS A 423 3.37 4.90 -19.87
C LYS A 423 1.90 5.17 -19.55
N ASP A 424 1.30 4.36 -18.67
CA ASP A 424 -0.09 4.49 -18.24
C ASP A 424 -0.36 5.84 -17.54
N PHE A 425 0.54 6.22 -16.62
CA PHE A 425 0.43 7.47 -15.90
C PHE A 425 0.45 8.67 -16.84
N SER A 426 1.43 8.72 -17.75
CA SER A 426 1.61 9.84 -18.69
C SER A 426 0.43 9.96 -19.67
N PHE A 427 -0.07 8.82 -20.18
CA PHE A 427 -1.25 8.80 -21.05
C PHE A 427 -2.48 9.37 -20.32
N SER A 428 -2.79 8.83 -19.15
CA SER A 428 -3.94 9.29 -18.36
C SER A 428 -3.79 10.77 -17.93
N GLN A 429 -2.57 11.24 -17.64
CA GLN A 429 -2.33 12.65 -17.33
C GLN A 429 -2.66 13.58 -18.52
N SER A 430 -2.35 13.17 -19.76
CA SER A 430 -2.72 13.95 -20.95
C SER A 430 -4.24 14.08 -21.11
N VAL A 431 -4.98 12.99 -20.88
CA VAL A 431 -6.45 12.99 -20.86
C VAL A 431 -6.97 13.95 -19.80
N TYR A 432 -6.33 14.01 -18.63
CA TYR A 432 -6.78 14.93 -17.58
C TYR A 432 -6.62 16.40 -17.94
N GLN A 433 -5.56 16.73 -18.67
CA GLN A 433 -5.31 18.09 -19.14
C GLN A 433 -6.36 18.52 -20.18
N ASP A 434 -6.71 17.63 -21.10
CA ASP A 434 -7.75 17.87 -22.10
C ASP A 434 -9.14 18.02 -21.46
N GLU A 435 -9.47 17.16 -20.50
CA GLU A 435 -10.71 17.25 -19.72
C GLU A 435 -10.81 18.56 -18.93
N LEU A 436 -9.71 19.01 -18.31
CA LEU A 436 -9.69 20.27 -17.58
C LEU A 436 -9.93 21.48 -18.50
N GLN A 437 -9.37 21.48 -19.72
CA GLN A 437 -9.65 22.54 -20.71
C GLN A 437 -11.12 22.55 -21.15
N HIS A 438 -11.72 21.37 -21.32
CA HIS A 438 -13.14 21.26 -21.62
C HIS A 438 -14.01 21.80 -20.47
N LEU A 439 -13.66 21.48 -19.22
CA LEU A 439 -14.37 21.99 -18.05
C LEU A 439 -14.24 23.51 -17.91
N ASP A 440 -13.06 24.09 -18.17
CA ASP A 440 -12.86 25.54 -18.16
C ASP A 440 -13.74 26.25 -19.20
N SER A 441 -13.87 25.66 -20.40
CA SER A 441 -14.79 26.16 -21.43
C SER A 441 -16.24 26.07 -20.98
N TRP A 442 -16.65 24.94 -20.40
CA TRP A 442 -18.00 24.73 -19.87
C TRP A 442 -18.37 25.73 -18.77
N VAL A 443 -17.45 26.09 -17.87
CA VAL A 443 -17.68 27.12 -16.82
C VAL A 443 -18.05 28.47 -17.45
N LYS A 444 -17.31 28.88 -18.49
CA LYS A 444 -17.53 30.14 -19.22
C LYS A 444 -18.81 30.14 -20.04
N GLU A 445 -19.10 29.03 -20.72
CA GLU A 445 -20.34 28.84 -21.50
C GLU A 445 -21.59 28.97 -20.64
N ASN A 446 -21.52 28.49 -19.39
CA ASN A 446 -22.60 28.61 -18.41
C ASN A 446 -22.55 29.90 -17.59
N LYS A 447 -21.62 30.82 -17.89
CA LYS A 447 -21.43 32.11 -17.19
C LYS A 447 -21.20 31.98 -15.68
N LEU A 448 -20.71 30.84 -15.20
CA LEU A 448 -20.47 30.60 -13.78
C LEU A 448 -19.30 31.44 -13.26
N ASP A 449 -18.38 31.83 -14.14
CA ASP A 449 -17.27 32.76 -13.88
C ASP A 449 -17.72 34.22 -13.68
N GLN A 450 -18.96 34.56 -14.06
CA GLN A 450 -19.51 35.91 -13.95
C GLN A 450 -20.17 36.16 -12.58
N LEU A 451 -20.49 35.09 -11.84
CA LEU A 451 -21.14 35.14 -10.53
C LEU A 451 -20.13 35.61 -9.47
N GLN A 452 -20.22 36.88 -9.05
CA GLN A 452 -19.27 37.50 -8.11
C GLN A 452 -19.28 36.88 -6.71
N PHE A 453 -20.39 36.24 -6.30
CA PHE A 453 -20.49 35.55 -5.02
C PHE A 453 -19.80 34.19 -5.03
N ALA A 454 -19.62 33.58 -6.21
CA ALA A 454 -19.22 32.18 -6.32
C ALA A 454 -17.70 32.01 -6.36
N ARG A 455 -17.18 31.19 -5.46
CA ARG A 455 -15.78 30.81 -5.41
C ARG A 455 -15.45 29.89 -6.58
N GLN A 456 -14.37 30.21 -7.30
CA GLN A 456 -13.90 29.39 -8.41
C GLN A 456 -13.07 28.21 -7.88
N LYS A 457 -13.66 27.01 -7.86
CA LYS A 457 -13.05 25.77 -7.32
C LYS A 457 -12.89 24.65 -8.34
N LEU A 458 -12.97 24.97 -9.64
CA LEU A 458 -12.88 23.99 -10.74
C LEU A 458 -11.70 23.02 -10.59
N THR A 459 -10.49 23.52 -10.34
CA THR A 459 -9.30 22.65 -10.25
C THR A 459 -9.36 21.68 -9.06
N TYR A 460 -10.02 22.06 -7.97
CA TYR A 460 -10.16 21.20 -6.78
C TYR A 460 -11.25 20.16 -6.99
N CYS A 461 -12.39 20.56 -7.56
CA CYS A 461 -13.46 19.65 -7.96
C CYS A 461 -12.93 18.62 -8.96
N TYR A 462 -12.15 19.06 -9.95
CA TYR A 462 -11.57 18.16 -10.94
C TYR A 462 -10.43 17.29 -10.37
N LEU A 463 -9.59 17.81 -9.47
CA LEU A 463 -8.61 17.00 -8.72
C LEU A 463 -9.30 15.82 -8.02
N SER A 464 -10.44 16.07 -7.36
CA SER A 464 -11.16 15.01 -6.64
C SER A 464 -11.57 13.85 -7.57
N ALA A 465 -12.00 14.16 -8.79
CA ALA A 465 -12.33 13.17 -9.81
C ALA A 465 -11.09 12.50 -10.41
N ALA A 466 -10.13 13.27 -10.91
CA ALA A 466 -8.95 12.76 -11.60
C ALA A 466 -8.03 11.92 -10.70
N ALA A 467 -7.93 12.28 -9.42
CA ALA A 467 -7.06 11.57 -8.48
C ALA A 467 -7.59 10.19 -8.05
N THR A 468 -8.91 9.95 -8.18
CA THR A 468 -9.57 8.74 -7.65
C THR A 468 -10.25 7.88 -8.73
N ILE A 469 -10.80 8.49 -9.79
CA ILE A 469 -11.39 7.83 -10.96
C ILE A 469 -10.39 7.87 -12.10
N PHE A 470 -9.22 7.27 -11.87
CA PHE A 470 -8.06 7.45 -12.73
C PHE A 470 -8.05 6.68 -14.08
N PRO A 471 -8.74 5.53 -14.26
CA PRO A 471 -8.75 4.85 -15.56
C PRO A 471 -9.26 5.78 -16.65
N SER A 472 -8.50 5.93 -17.73
CA SER A 472 -8.76 6.92 -18.78
C SER A 472 -10.16 6.78 -19.41
N GLU A 473 -10.68 5.56 -19.46
CA GLU A 473 -11.97 5.15 -20.03
C GLU A 473 -13.18 5.71 -19.26
N LEU A 474 -13.00 6.09 -17.99
CA LEU A 474 -14.05 6.60 -17.11
C LEU A 474 -14.21 8.13 -17.19
N SER A 475 -13.98 8.71 -18.38
CA SER A 475 -14.06 10.16 -18.61
C SER A 475 -15.44 10.74 -18.27
N ASP A 476 -16.54 10.10 -18.70
CA ASP A 476 -17.89 10.58 -18.39
C ASP A 476 -18.17 10.64 -16.88
N ALA A 477 -17.66 9.66 -16.12
CA ALA A 477 -17.75 9.67 -14.65
C ALA A 477 -16.98 10.86 -14.05
N ARG A 478 -15.75 11.12 -14.51
CA ARG A 478 -14.95 12.26 -14.05
C ARG A 478 -15.57 13.60 -14.38
N ILE A 479 -16.09 13.76 -15.61
CA ILE A 479 -16.74 15.00 -16.05
C ILE A 479 -18.05 15.23 -15.29
N SER A 480 -18.86 14.19 -15.09
CA SER A 480 -20.08 14.25 -14.26
C SER A 480 -19.75 14.72 -12.84
N TRP A 481 -18.76 14.08 -12.21
CA TRP A 481 -18.29 14.40 -10.87
C TRP A 481 -17.80 15.85 -10.74
N ALA A 482 -16.94 16.28 -11.67
CA ALA A 482 -16.33 17.60 -11.61
C ALA A 482 -17.34 18.73 -11.89
N LYS A 483 -18.22 18.58 -12.90
CA LYS A 483 -19.26 19.57 -13.21
C LYS A 483 -20.19 19.76 -12.02
N ASN A 484 -20.69 18.65 -11.45
CA ASN A 484 -21.57 18.74 -10.28
C ASN A 484 -20.83 19.30 -9.06
N GLY A 485 -19.54 18.97 -8.84
CA GLY A 485 -18.75 19.57 -7.77
C GLY A 485 -18.60 21.10 -7.90
N VAL A 486 -18.45 21.62 -9.12
CA VAL A 486 -18.45 23.06 -9.36
C VAL A 486 -19.83 23.66 -9.09
N LEU A 487 -20.90 23.06 -9.63
CA LEU A 487 -22.26 23.55 -9.44
C LEU A 487 -22.68 23.56 -7.97
N THR A 488 -22.38 22.51 -7.21
CA THR A 488 -22.72 22.46 -5.79
C THR A 488 -21.98 23.53 -4.99
N THR A 489 -20.72 23.84 -5.35
CA THR A 489 -19.97 24.95 -4.74
C THR A 489 -20.62 26.30 -5.05
N VAL A 490 -21.05 26.53 -6.29
CA VAL A 490 -21.76 27.75 -6.69
C VAL A 490 -23.09 27.89 -5.92
N VAL A 491 -23.82 26.79 -5.80
CA VAL A 491 -25.10 26.76 -5.08
C VAL A 491 -24.90 26.98 -3.58
N ASP A 492 -23.91 26.35 -2.96
CA ASP A 492 -23.52 26.57 -1.56
C ASP A 492 -23.26 28.06 -1.28
N ASP A 493 -22.41 28.70 -2.10
CA ASP A 493 -22.13 30.14 -1.98
C ASP A 493 -23.37 31.01 -2.23
N PHE A 494 -24.31 30.56 -3.08
CA PHE A 494 -25.56 31.25 -3.35
C PHE A 494 -26.51 31.20 -2.14
N PHE A 495 -26.64 30.05 -1.47
CA PHE A 495 -27.48 29.90 -0.27
C PHE A 495 -26.88 30.60 0.95
N ASP A 496 -25.55 30.59 1.07
CA ASP A 496 -24.83 31.12 2.22
C ASP A 496 -24.65 32.64 2.21
N VAL A 497 -24.39 33.22 1.04
CA VAL A 497 -23.96 34.62 0.91
C VAL A 497 -24.66 35.34 -0.24
N GLY A 498 -24.83 34.67 -1.37
CA GLY A 498 -25.15 35.32 -2.64
C GLY A 498 -26.62 35.68 -2.85
N GLY A 499 -27.56 34.89 -2.34
CA GLY A 499 -28.97 34.92 -2.70
C GLY A 499 -29.90 35.47 -1.61
N SER A 500 -30.91 36.24 -2.03
CA SER A 500 -32.04 36.61 -1.16
C SER A 500 -32.98 35.43 -0.93
N LYS A 501 -33.83 35.50 0.11
CA LYS A 501 -34.80 34.42 0.38
C LYS A 501 -35.68 34.14 -0.84
N GLU A 502 -36.16 35.19 -1.51
CA GLU A 502 -37.01 35.10 -2.69
C GLU A 502 -36.27 34.48 -3.90
N GLU A 503 -34.97 34.76 -4.05
CA GLU A 503 -34.15 34.12 -5.07
C GLU A 503 -33.98 32.61 -4.82
N LEU A 504 -33.76 32.22 -3.57
CA LEU A 504 -33.63 30.81 -3.19
C LEU A 504 -34.95 30.05 -3.36
N GLU A 505 -36.07 30.65 -2.94
CA GLU A 505 -37.42 30.08 -3.15
C GLU A 505 -37.73 29.91 -4.64
N ASN A 506 -37.40 30.92 -5.46
CA ASN A 506 -37.58 30.85 -6.91
C ASN A 506 -36.71 29.76 -7.55
N LEU A 507 -35.45 29.60 -7.11
CA LEU A 507 -34.58 28.52 -7.60
C LEU A 507 -35.16 27.13 -7.28
N ILE A 508 -35.68 26.93 -6.06
CA ILE A 508 -36.32 25.67 -5.66
C ILE A 508 -37.56 25.40 -6.52
N GLU A 509 -38.44 26.39 -6.67
CA GLU A 509 -39.67 26.26 -7.47
C GLU A 509 -39.37 25.87 -8.92
N LEU A 510 -38.33 26.46 -9.53
CA LEU A 510 -37.90 26.13 -10.88
C LEU A 510 -37.43 24.66 -11.01
N VAL A 511 -36.74 24.14 -9.98
CA VAL A 511 -36.30 22.73 -9.95
C VAL A 511 -37.46 21.79 -9.67
N GLU A 512 -38.41 22.16 -8.81
CA GLU A 512 -39.65 21.39 -8.58
C GLU A 512 -40.46 21.25 -9.87
N LYS A 513 -40.51 22.30 -10.69
CA LYS A 513 -41.18 22.32 -11.99
C LYS A 513 -40.25 21.95 -13.15
N TRP A 514 -39.40 20.94 -12.96
CA TRP A 514 -38.34 20.55 -13.91
C TRP A 514 -38.81 20.45 -15.38
N HIS A 515 -40.01 19.90 -15.63
CA HIS A 515 -40.57 19.73 -16.98
C HIS A 515 -41.46 20.90 -17.47
N GLU A 516 -41.81 21.85 -16.60
CA GLU A 516 -42.77 22.94 -16.88
C GLU A 516 -42.16 24.35 -16.77
N HIS A 517 -40.88 24.46 -16.43
CA HIS A 517 -40.16 25.72 -16.16
C HIS A 517 -40.15 26.74 -17.31
N HIS A 518 -40.53 26.37 -18.54
CA HIS A 518 -40.64 27.29 -19.68
C HIS A 518 -41.73 28.37 -19.50
N ALA A 519 -42.61 28.22 -18.50
CA ALA A 519 -43.65 29.21 -18.15
C ALA A 519 -43.26 30.14 -16.98
N ASP A 520 -42.17 29.86 -16.25
CA ASP A 520 -41.84 30.56 -15.01
C ASP A 520 -40.88 31.74 -15.24
N LYS A 521 -41.04 32.80 -14.44
CA LYS A 521 -40.17 33.98 -14.47
C LYS A 521 -38.99 33.78 -13.52
N TYR A 522 -37.77 33.98 -14.02
CA TYR A 522 -36.59 34.09 -13.18
C TYR A 522 -36.66 35.36 -12.32
N TYR A 523 -36.42 35.22 -11.01
CA TYR A 523 -36.41 36.35 -10.09
C TYR A 523 -35.23 37.31 -10.37
N SER A 524 -34.08 36.76 -10.74
CA SER A 524 -32.88 37.53 -11.07
C SER A 524 -32.04 36.86 -12.16
N GLU A 525 -31.07 37.60 -12.70
CA GLU A 525 -30.10 37.06 -13.66
C GLU A 525 -29.21 35.99 -13.01
N GLN A 526 -28.90 36.11 -11.72
CA GLN A 526 -28.17 35.12 -10.94
C GLN A 526 -28.93 33.80 -10.88
N VAL A 527 -30.23 33.84 -10.51
CA VAL A 527 -31.08 32.64 -10.48
C VAL A 527 -31.17 32.02 -11.88
N ARG A 528 -31.32 32.84 -12.92
CA ARG A 528 -31.33 32.37 -14.31
C ARG A 528 -30.06 31.61 -14.67
N ILE A 529 -28.88 32.16 -14.33
CA ILE A 529 -27.58 31.53 -14.60
C ILE A 529 -27.47 30.19 -13.86
N VAL A 530 -27.70 30.19 -12.54
CA VAL A 530 -27.55 28.99 -11.69
C VAL A 530 -28.52 27.89 -12.13
N PHE A 531 -29.81 28.20 -12.28
CA PHE A 531 -30.80 27.23 -12.73
C PHE A 531 -30.48 26.69 -14.12
N SER A 532 -30.14 27.55 -15.08
CA SER A 532 -29.84 27.11 -16.45
C SER A 532 -28.65 26.15 -16.47
N ALA A 533 -27.62 26.41 -15.65
CA ALA A 533 -26.44 25.57 -15.57
C ALA A 533 -26.76 24.20 -14.95
N ILE A 534 -27.54 24.15 -13.86
CA ILE A 534 -28.04 22.92 -13.25
C ILE A 534 -28.90 22.14 -14.25
N TYR A 535 -29.89 22.80 -14.85
CA TYR A 535 -30.82 22.19 -15.79
C TYR A 535 -30.09 21.59 -17.01
N ALA A 536 -29.28 22.40 -17.70
CA ALA A 536 -28.58 21.94 -18.91
C ALA A 536 -27.60 20.80 -18.59
N THR A 537 -26.85 20.91 -17.50
CA THR A 537 -25.88 19.88 -17.10
C THR A 537 -26.58 18.58 -16.70
N THR A 538 -27.61 18.65 -15.86
CA THR A 538 -28.35 17.48 -15.38
C THR A 538 -29.06 16.76 -16.53
N ASN A 539 -29.68 17.48 -17.48
CA ASN A 539 -30.31 16.83 -18.64
C ASN A 539 -29.27 16.24 -19.61
N GLN A 540 -28.12 16.90 -19.80
CA GLN A 540 -27.03 16.35 -20.61
C GLN A 540 -26.49 15.05 -20.01
N LEU A 541 -26.22 15.05 -18.71
CA LEU A 541 -25.75 13.87 -17.99
C LEU A 541 -26.83 12.79 -17.92
N GLY A 542 -28.09 13.17 -17.68
CA GLY A 542 -29.24 12.28 -17.69
C GLY A 542 -29.36 11.53 -19.01
N ALA A 543 -29.32 12.24 -20.15
CA ALA A 543 -29.37 11.60 -21.47
C ALA A 543 -28.23 10.60 -21.70
N LYS A 544 -26.98 10.95 -21.32
CA LYS A 544 -25.83 10.05 -21.42
C LYS A 544 -25.95 8.83 -20.50
N ALA A 545 -26.29 9.06 -19.23
CA ALA A 545 -26.47 8.01 -18.24
C ALA A 545 -27.60 7.07 -18.63
N SER A 546 -28.71 7.59 -19.15
CA SER A 546 -29.83 6.79 -19.62
C SER A 546 -29.48 5.92 -20.82
N ALA A 547 -28.66 6.44 -21.74
CA ALA A 547 -28.14 5.63 -22.84
C ALA A 547 -27.21 4.51 -22.33
N ALA A 548 -26.37 4.79 -21.32
CA ALA A 548 -25.46 3.80 -20.73
C ALA A 548 -26.19 2.73 -19.91
N GLN A 549 -27.30 3.09 -19.25
CA GLN A 549 -28.03 2.23 -18.32
C GLN A 549 -29.28 1.58 -18.92
N GLY A 550 -29.68 1.98 -20.14
CA GLY A 550 -30.87 1.45 -20.81
C GLY A 550 -32.21 1.88 -20.21
N ARG A 551 -32.22 2.86 -19.29
CA ARG A 551 -33.43 3.39 -18.64
C ARG A 551 -33.32 4.89 -18.40
N ASP A 552 -34.44 5.61 -18.36
CA ASP A 552 -34.41 7.03 -17.99
C ASP A 552 -33.99 7.18 -16.52
N VAL A 553 -32.98 8.01 -16.26
CA VAL A 553 -32.48 8.33 -14.91
C VAL A 553 -32.55 9.83 -14.63
N THR A 554 -32.99 10.64 -15.60
CA THR A 554 -32.98 12.10 -15.53
C THR A 554 -33.81 12.62 -14.37
N LYS A 555 -34.98 12.00 -14.12
CA LYS A 555 -35.84 12.32 -12.97
C LYS A 555 -35.12 12.18 -11.64
N HIS A 556 -34.44 11.05 -11.44
CA HIS A 556 -33.65 10.81 -10.23
C HIS A 556 -32.52 11.84 -10.07
N LEU A 557 -31.84 12.23 -11.16
CA LEU A 557 -30.82 13.29 -11.08
C LEU A 557 -31.40 14.65 -10.69
N ALA A 558 -32.60 15.00 -11.17
CA ALA A 558 -33.29 16.22 -10.79
C ALA A 558 -33.76 16.19 -9.32
N GLU A 559 -34.25 15.04 -8.84
CA GLU A 559 -34.66 14.83 -7.45
C GLU A 559 -33.48 15.01 -6.48
N ILE A 560 -32.29 14.49 -6.81
CA ILE A 560 -31.07 14.70 -6.03
C ILE A 560 -30.74 16.19 -5.85
N TRP A 561 -30.92 17.01 -6.90
CA TRP A 561 -30.73 18.45 -6.82
C TRP A 561 -31.81 19.12 -5.96
N LEU A 562 -33.07 18.71 -6.10
CA LEU A 562 -34.17 19.25 -5.33
C LEU A 562 -33.99 19.01 -3.82
N ASP A 563 -33.57 17.80 -3.44
CA ASP A 563 -33.33 17.44 -2.05
C ASP A 563 -32.20 18.27 -1.44
N LEU A 564 -31.12 18.50 -2.21
CA LEU A 564 -30.03 19.39 -1.78
C LEU A 564 -30.55 20.82 -1.53
N LEU A 565 -31.28 21.40 -2.48
CA LEU A 565 -31.75 22.79 -2.38
C LEU A 565 -32.70 22.98 -1.20
N ARG A 566 -33.59 22.01 -0.95
CA ARG A 566 -34.48 22.02 0.23
C ARG A 566 -33.69 21.93 1.53
N SER A 567 -32.67 21.08 1.57
CA SER A 567 -31.81 20.92 2.73
C SER A 567 -30.97 22.17 3.04
N MET A 568 -30.43 22.83 2.01
CA MET A 568 -29.73 24.11 2.15
C MET A 568 -30.68 25.26 2.56
N MET A 569 -31.92 25.26 2.06
CA MET A 569 -32.93 26.22 2.52
C MET A 569 -33.21 26.06 4.00
N MET A 570 -33.30 24.84 4.52
CA MET A 570 -33.49 24.58 5.95
C MET A 570 -32.36 25.19 6.79
N GLU A 571 -31.09 25.07 6.37
CA GLU A 571 -29.98 25.72 7.07
C GLU A 571 -30.06 27.24 7.01
N ALA A 572 -30.39 27.80 5.84
CA ALA A 572 -30.59 29.24 5.68
C ALA A 572 -31.74 29.76 6.56
N GLU A 573 -32.82 29.00 6.70
CA GLU A 573 -33.92 29.32 7.62
C GLU A 573 -33.49 29.27 9.08
N TRP A 574 -32.75 28.23 9.49
CA TRP A 574 -32.21 28.15 10.85
C TRP A 574 -31.35 29.35 11.19
N GLN A 575 -30.47 29.76 10.26
CA GLN A 575 -29.62 30.94 10.44
C GLN A 575 -30.45 32.23 10.56
N ARG A 576 -31.44 32.42 9.68
CA ARG A 576 -32.32 33.62 9.67
C ARG A 576 -33.19 33.71 10.92
N SER A 577 -33.73 32.60 11.40
CA SER A 577 -34.59 32.56 12.59
C SER A 577 -33.81 32.40 13.90
N GLN A 578 -32.48 32.30 13.83
CA GLN A 578 -31.61 31.96 14.97
C GLN A 578 -32.07 30.67 15.68
N HIS A 579 -32.58 29.72 14.91
CA HIS A 579 -32.98 28.43 15.44
C HIS A 579 -31.73 27.60 15.78
N VAL A 580 -31.72 27.01 16.97
CA VAL A 580 -30.65 26.11 17.41
C VAL A 580 -31.17 24.68 17.28
N PRO A 581 -30.82 23.95 16.21
CA PRO A 581 -31.31 22.59 16.02
C PRO A 581 -30.75 21.64 17.07
N THR A 582 -31.44 20.52 17.28
CA THR A 582 -30.84 19.40 18.04
C THR A 582 -29.70 18.76 17.24
N VAL A 583 -28.84 17.98 17.91
CA VAL A 583 -27.76 17.23 17.21
C VAL A 583 -28.33 16.27 16.15
N GLU A 584 -29.45 15.62 16.45
CA GLU A 584 -30.12 14.68 15.53
C GLU A 584 -30.74 15.40 14.33
N GLU A 585 -31.45 16.50 14.58
CA GLU A 585 -32.03 17.35 13.55
C GLU A 585 -30.95 17.93 12.62
N TYR A 586 -29.88 18.47 13.20
CA TYR A 586 -28.73 18.96 12.46
C TYR A 586 -28.14 17.88 11.57
N MET A 587 -27.78 16.71 12.13
CA MET A 587 -27.12 15.67 11.35
C MET A 587 -28.01 15.07 10.26
N THR A 588 -29.33 15.00 10.50
CA THR A 588 -30.30 14.51 9.50
C THR A 588 -30.30 15.41 8.27
N ASN A 589 -30.31 16.74 8.46
CA ASN A 589 -30.22 17.68 7.35
C ASN A 589 -28.79 17.74 6.77
N ALA A 590 -27.78 17.74 7.63
CA ALA A 590 -26.38 17.98 7.27
C ALA A 590 -25.78 16.87 6.38
N VAL A 591 -26.33 15.66 6.44
CA VAL A 591 -26.02 14.57 5.50
C VAL A 591 -26.36 14.95 4.06
N VAL A 592 -27.42 15.71 3.84
CA VAL A 592 -27.83 16.14 2.49
C VAL A 592 -27.20 17.49 2.15
N SER A 593 -27.26 18.48 3.06
CA SER A 593 -26.77 19.85 2.81
C SER A 593 -25.26 19.93 2.53
N PHE A 594 -24.47 18.93 2.97
CA PHE A 594 -23.04 18.83 2.62
C PHE A 594 -22.77 18.59 1.13
N ALA A 595 -23.83 18.43 0.31
CA ALA A 595 -23.81 18.53 -1.15
C ALA A 595 -23.04 17.43 -1.91
N LEU A 596 -22.80 16.27 -1.28
CA LEU A 596 -22.18 15.13 -1.97
C LEU A 596 -23.13 14.39 -2.91
N GLY A 597 -24.45 14.55 -2.72
CA GLY A 597 -25.49 13.87 -3.51
C GLY A 597 -25.32 14.10 -5.01
N PRO A 598 -25.40 15.36 -5.49
CA PRO A 598 -25.21 15.67 -6.91
C PRO A 598 -23.83 15.30 -7.46
N ILE A 599 -22.81 15.12 -6.61
CA ILE A 599 -21.45 14.80 -7.06
C ILE A 599 -21.31 13.29 -7.30
N VAL A 600 -21.64 12.48 -6.29
CA VAL A 600 -21.33 11.05 -6.26
C VAL A 600 -22.41 10.25 -6.98
N LEU A 601 -23.68 10.52 -6.70
CA LEU A 601 -24.79 9.69 -7.16
C LEU A 601 -24.95 9.68 -8.69
N PRO A 602 -24.83 10.83 -9.40
CA PRO A 602 -24.84 10.81 -10.87
C PRO A 602 -23.64 10.09 -11.47
N ALA A 603 -22.47 10.10 -10.80
CA ALA A 603 -21.27 9.43 -11.30
C ALA A 603 -21.38 7.89 -11.26
N LEU A 604 -22.23 7.34 -10.39
CA LEU A 604 -22.48 5.89 -10.30
C LEU A 604 -22.99 5.30 -11.62
N TYR A 605 -23.74 6.09 -12.41
CA TYR A 605 -24.27 5.64 -13.70
C TYR A 605 -23.21 5.51 -14.81
N PHE A 606 -21.98 5.94 -14.56
CA PHE A 606 -20.91 5.99 -15.56
C PHE A 606 -19.74 5.03 -15.28
N VAL A 607 -19.78 4.23 -14.21
CA VAL A 607 -18.67 3.30 -13.84
C VAL A 607 -18.78 1.90 -14.47
N GLY A 608 -19.61 1.76 -15.51
CA GLY A 608 -19.62 0.62 -16.43
C GLY A 608 -20.48 -0.58 -16.03
N GLN A 609 -20.87 -0.73 -14.77
CA GLN A 609 -21.87 -1.73 -14.36
C GLN A 609 -23.28 -1.13 -14.33
N GLU A 610 -24.27 -1.96 -14.65
CA GLU A 610 -25.68 -1.59 -14.60
C GLU A 610 -26.10 -1.35 -13.15
N LEU A 611 -26.66 -0.17 -12.87
CA LEU A 611 -27.24 0.21 -11.60
C LEU A 611 -28.77 0.13 -11.70
N LEU A 612 -29.30 -0.99 -11.23
CA LEU A 612 -30.73 -1.29 -11.28
C LEU A 612 -31.54 -0.29 -10.44
N GLU A 613 -32.78 -0.03 -10.87
CA GLU A 613 -33.67 0.92 -10.19
C GLU A 613 -33.90 0.54 -8.72
N HIS A 614 -34.21 -0.72 -8.44
CA HIS A 614 -34.39 -1.21 -7.06
C HIS A 614 -33.11 -1.08 -6.20
N ALA A 615 -31.92 -1.02 -6.80
CA ALA A 615 -30.69 -0.83 -6.05
C ALA A 615 -30.51 0.63 -5.59
N VAL A 616 -31.08 1.59 -6.33
CA VAL A 616 -31.14 3.01 -5.94
C VAL A 616 -32.18 3.25 -4.85
N GLU A 617 -33.23 2.42 -4.81
CA GLU A 617 -34.29 2.45 -3.80
C GLU A 617 -33.96 1.60 -2.55
N ASP A 618 -32.82 0.89 -2.54
CA ASP A 618 -32.46 -0.02 -1.46
C ASP A 618 -31.75 0.70 -0.30
N GLN A 619 -31.99 0.20 0.91
CA GLN A 619 -31.37 0.72 2.12
C GLN A 619 -29.83 0.70 2.08
N GLU A 620 -29.20 -0.23 1.35
CA GLU A 620 -27.74 -0.25 1.20
C GLU A 620 -27.21 1.01 0.50
N TYR A 621 -27.92 1.50 -0.52
CA TYR A 621 -27.55 2.72 -1.25
C TYR A 621 -27.62 3.95 -0.34
N ASP A 622 -28.73 4.09 0.38
CA ASP A 622 -28.93 5.18 1.34
C ASP A 622 -27.90 5.16 2.46
N GLU A 623 -27.57 3.96 2.97
CA GLU A 623 -26.60 3.81 4.05
C GLU A 623 -25.17 4.12 3.59
N LEU A 624 -24.78 3.72 2.37
CA LEU A 624 -23.51 4.10 1.76
C LEU A 624 -23.39 5.63 1.65
N PHE A 625 -24.45 6.28 1.16
CA PHE A 625 -24.51 7.74 1.06
C PHE A 625 -24.42 8.40 2.44
N ARG A 626 -25.24 7.95 3.39
CA ARG A 626 -25.31 8.48 4.75
C ARG A 626 -23.96 8.39 5.45
N LEU A 627 -23.28 7.25 5.40
CA LEU A 627 -21.98 7.04 6.05
C LEU A 627 -20.88 7.92 5.43
N MET A 628 -20.81 7.97 4.10
CA MET A 628 -19.88 8.84 3.38
C MET A 628 -20.11 10.32 3.73
N SER A 629 -21.36 10.78 3.69
CA SER A 629 -21.69 12.18 3.96
C SER A 629 -21.51 12.55 5.43
N THR A 630 -21.85 11.63 6.35
CA THR A 630 -21.55 11.80 7.79
C THR A 630 -20.05 11.99 8.00
N CYS A 631 -19.19 11.17 7.39
CA CYS A 631 -17.74 11.38 7.44
C CYS A 631 -17.36 12.77 6.92
N GLY A 632 -17.89 13.16 5.76
CA GLY A 632 -17.58 14.44 5.12
C GLY A 632 -17.96 15.65 5.95
N ARG A 633 -19.22 15.72 6.39
CA ARG A 633 -19.73 16.82 7.23
C ARG A 633 -18.95 16.94 8.52
N LEU A 634 -18.72 15.83 9.22
CA LEU A 634 -17.99 15.86 10.50
C LEU A 634 -16.52 16.27 10.34
N LEU A 635 -15.86 15.86 9.25
CA LEU A 635 -14.51 16.32 8.92
C LEU A 635 -14.49 17.82 8.59
N ASN A 636 -15.45 18.28 7.81
CA ASN A 636 -15.64 19.69 7.48
C ASN A 636 -15.84 20.52 8.76
N ASP A 637 -16.78 20.16 9.64
CA ASP A 637 -17.02 20.88 10.90
C ASP A 637 -15.78 20.92 11.78
N SER A 638 -15.07 19.80 11.87
CA SER A 638 -13.88 19.71 12.72
C SER A 638 -12.80 20.71 12.32
N LYS A 639 -12.67 21.00 11.02
CA LYS A 639 -11.66 21.90 10.47
C LYS A 639 -12.16 23.31 10.17
N GLY A 640 -13.46 23.46 9.89
CA GLY A 640 -14.15 24.71 9.62
C GLY A 640 -14.69 25.42 10.85
N PHE A 641 -14.72 24.74 12.01
CA PHE A 641 -15.34 25.21 13.25
C PHE A 641 -15.08 26.68 13.59
N GLU A 642 -13.82 27.10 13.58
CA GLU A 642 -13.43 28.45 13.98
C GLU A 642 -13.91 29.50 12.98
N ARG A 643 -13.83 29.19 11.67
CA ARG A 643 -14.32 30.04 10.59
C ARG A 643 -15.84 30.20 10.68
N GLU A 644 -16.56 29.10 10.72
CA GLU A 644 -18.02 29.09 10.79
C GLU A 644 -18.53 29.77 12.07
N GLY A 645 -17.86 29.54 13.20
CA GLY A 645 -18.17 30.21 14.47
C GLY A 645 -18.00 31.73 14.37
N SER A 646 -17.00 32.22 13.64
CA SER A 646 -16.82 33.66 13.40
C SER A 646 -17.88 34.27 12.47
N GLU A 647 -18.47 33.45 11.61
CA GLU A 647 -19.59 33.80 10.71
C GLU A 647 -20.96 33.68 11.41
N GLY A 648 -20.98 33.22 12.66
CA GLY A 648 -22.21 33.00 13.44
C GLY A 648 -22.99 31.75 13.02
N LYS A 649 -22.37 30.83 12.28
CA LYS A 649 -22.98 29.56 11.87
C LYS A 649 -22.81 28.48 12.94
N LEU A 650 -23.86 27.69 13.12
CA LEU A 650 -23.83 26.52 14.00
C LEU A 650 -23.25 25.33 13.24
N ASN A 651 -22.44 24.55 13.94
CA ASN A 651 -21.91 23.27 13.47
C ASN A 651 -21.94 22.26 14.61
N ILE A 652 -21.61 21.01 14.33
CA ILE A 652 -21.73 19.93 15.31
C ILE A 652 -20.93 20.19 16.58
N ILE A 653 -19.75 20.83 16.51
CA ILE A 653 -18.94 21.15 17.70
C ILE A 653 -19.66 22.20 18.56
N SER A 654 -20.11 23.28 17.94
CA SER A 654 -20.88 24.33 18.64
C SER A 654 -22.13 23.75 19.29
N LEU A 655 -22.88 22.92 18.57
CA LEU A 655 -24.10 22.27 19.07
C LEU A 655 -23.82 21.35 20.25
N LEU A 656 -22.78 20.51 20.15
CA LEU A 656 -22.37 19.61 21.23
C LEU A 656 -22.00 20.39 22.50
N VAL A 657 -21.27 21.49 22.38
CA VAL A 657 -20.90 22.35 23.52
C VAL A 657 -22.15 23.02 24.11
N LEU A 658 -23.00 23.63 23.29
CA LEU A 658 -24.21 24.33 23.72
C LEU A 658 -25.19 23.40 24.43
N HIS A 659 -25.52 22.26 23.82
CA HIS A 659 -26.48 21.28 24.37
C HIS A 659 -25.97 20.55 25.62
N SER A 660 -24.65 20.59 25.89
CA SER A 660 -24.08 20.14 27.16
C SER A 660 -24.23 21.16 28.31
N GLY A 661 -24.88 22.30 28.08
CA GLY A 661 -24.89 23.41 29.03
C GLY A 661 -23.51 24.04 29.22
N ASN A 662 -22.67 24.03 28.17
CA ASN A 662 -21.26 24.45 28.19
C ASN A 662 -20.36 23.68 29.17
N SER A 663 -20.78 22.48 29.60
CA SER A 663 -19.96 21.62 30.47
C SER A 663 -18.88 20.86 29.68
N MET A 664 -19.13 20.57 28.40
CA MET A 664 -18.18 19.92 27.52
C MET A 664 -17.23 20.93 26.87
N SER A 665 -15.93 20.64 26.89
CA SER A 665 -14.94 21.45 26.17
C SER A 665 -14.95 21.17 24.67
N THR A 666 -14.50 22.13 23.87
CA THR A 666 -14.31 21.97 22.42
C THR A 666 -13.43 20.76 22.09
N GLU A 667 -12.40 20.49 22.88
CA GLU A 667 -11.52 19.33 22.68
C GLU A 667 -12.21 18.00 23.01
N ALA A 668 -13.10 17.98 24.00
CA ALA A 668 -13.93 16.80 24.26
C ALA A 668 -14.94 16.57 23.12
N ALA A 669 -15.57 17.63 22.61
CA ALA A 669 -16.48 17.55 21.46
C ALA A 669 -15.75 17.02 20.21
N LYS A 670 -14.54 17.55 19.90
CA LYS A 670 -13.69 17.05 18.80
C LYS A 670 -13.38 15.56 18.92
N LYS A 671 -13.13 15.04 20.14
CA LYS A 671 -12.90 13.60 20.36
C LYS A 671 -14.16 12.76 20.09
N VAL A 672 -15.34 13.23 20.48
CA VAL A 672 -16.62 12.55 20.19
C VAL A 672 -16.85 12.47 18.68
N ILE A 673 -16.59 13.57 17.97
CA ILE A 673 -16.71 13.63 16.50
C ILE A 673 -15.69 12.72 15.83
N GLN A 674 -14.43 12.74 16.27
CA GLN A 674 -13.39 11.88 15.72
C GLN A 674 -13.76 10.39 15.83
N LYS A 675 -14.32 9.96 16.96
CA LYS A 675 -14.84 8.60 17.12
C LYS A 675 -15.96 8.29 16.12
N SER A 676 -16.85 9.25 15.88
CA SER A 676 -17.97 9.09 14.93
C SER A 676 -17.50 9.03 13.48
N ILE A 677 -16.46 9.80 13.12
CA ILE A 677 -15.77 9.73 11.82
C ILE A 677 -15.13 8.35 11.65
N ASP A 678 -14.41 7.87 12.66
CA ASP A 678 -13.74 6.57 12.61
C ASP A 678 -14.73 5.41 12.47
N THR A 679 -15.85 5.44 13.21
CA THR A 679 -16.93 4.45 13.08
C THR A 679 -17.54 4.49 11.68
N SER A 680 -17.96 5.67 11.21
CA SER A 680 -18.62 5.83 9.90
C SER A 680 -17.70 5.39 8.75
N ARG A 681 -16.40 5.69 8.83
CA ARG A 681 -15.41 5.24 7.84
C ARG A 681 -15.26 3.72 7.83
N ARG A 682 -15.17 3.08 9.00
CA ARG A 682 -15.03 1.62 9.11
C ARG A 682 -16.28 0.91 8.59
N ASP A 683 -17.46 1.42 8.96
CA ASP A 683 -18.76 0.89 8.51
C ASP A 683 -18.93 1.06 6.99
N LEU A 684 -18.54 2.22 6.43
CA LEU A 684 -18.54 2.45 4.99
C LEU A 684 -17.64 1.44 4.27
N LEU A 685 -16.41 1.28 4.73
CA LEU A 685 -15.47 0.32 4.14
C LEU A 685 -16.03 -1.11 4.22
N ARG A 686 -16.68 -1.49 5.32
CA ARG A 686 -17.33 -2.79 5.47
C ARG A 686 -18.40 -3.03 4.40
N LEU A 687 -19.29 -2.07 4.17
CA LEU A 687 -20.33 -2.18 3.14
C LEU A 687 -19.73 -2.23 1.74
N VAL A 688 -18.71 -1.41 1.48
CA VAL A 688 -17.99 -1.40 0.21
C VAL A 688 -17.40 -2.77 -0.09
N LEU A 689 -16.73 -3.40 0.89
CA LEU A 689 -16.08 -4.73 0.80
C LEU A 689 -17.03 -5.92 0.79
N ARG A 690 -18.31 -5.73 1.11
CA ARG A 690 -19.31 -6.80 1.09
C ARG A 690 -19.54 -7.33 -0.33
N LYS A 691 -19.39 -8.65 -0.53
CA LYS A 691 -19.60 -9.32 -1.83
C LYS A 691 -21.08 -9.47 -2.21
N GLU A 692 -21.92 -9.93 -1.28
CA GLU A 692 -23.37 -10.05 -1.48
C GLU A 692 -24.03 -8.70 -1.24
N SER A 693 -24.42 -8.03 -2.32
CA SER A 693 -24.84 -6.64 -2.30
C SER A 693 -25.74 -6.33 -3.50
N VAL A 694 -26.72 -5.46 -3.30
CA VAL A 694 -27.59 -4.98 -4.39
C VAL A 694 -26.91 -3.86 -5.18
N VAL A 695 -26.03 -3.09 -4.51
CA VAL A 695 -25.25 -2.03 -5.15
C VAL A 695 -23.95 -2.61 -5.74
N PRO A 696 -23.71 -2.48 -7.05
CA PRO A 696 -22.52 -3.03 -7.67
C PRO A 696 -21.23 -2.50 -7.06
N ARG A 697 -20.21 -3.36 -6.93
CA ARG A 697 -18.93 -3.03 -6.27
C ARG A 697 -18.26 -1.75 -6.83
N PRO A 698 -18.15 -1.52 -8.16
CA PRO A 698 -17.59 -0.29 -8.72
C PRO A 698 -18.35 0.97 -8.29
N CYS A 699 -19.67 0.87 -8.09
CA CYS A 699 -20.49 1.98 -7.57
C CYS A 699 -20.16 2.24 -6.10
N LYS A 700 -20.09 1.18 -5.27
CA LYS A 700 -19.72 1.31 -3.84
C LYS A 700 -18.34 1.96 -3.66
N GLU A 701 -17.39 1.64 -4.53
CA GLU A 701 -16.04 2.23 -4.50
C GLU A 701 -16.04 3.75 -4.70
N LEU A 702 -17.01 4.34 -5.41
CA LEU A 702 -17.09 5.79 -5.54
C LEU A 702 -17.42 6.48 -4.21
N PHE A 703 -18.26 5.88 -3.36
CA PHE A 703 -18.51 6.39 -2.01
C PHE A 703 -17.25 6.36 -1.15
N TRP A 704 -16.49 5.25 -1.24
CA TRP A 704 -15.19 5.13 -0.55
C TRP A 704 -14.18 6.17 -1.05
N LYS A 705 -14.09 6.38 -2.36
CA LYS A 705 -13.20 7.38 -2.98
C LYS A 705 -13.53 8.79 -2.52
N MET A 706 -14.81 9.16 -2.43
CA MET A 706 -15.22 10.44 -1.85
C MET A 706 -14.81 10.54 -0.37
N CYS A 707 -15.01 9.48 0.42
CA CYS A 707 -14.54 9.46 1.81
C CYS A 707 -13.03 9.74 1.90
N LYS A 708 -12.21 9.17 0.99
CA LYS A 708 -10.77 9.44 0.92
C LYS A 708 -10.43 10.88 0.54
N ILE A 709 -11.14 11.44 -0.44
CA ILE A 709 -11.01 12.86 -0.84
C ILE A 709 -11.25 13.77 0.36
N LEU A 710 -12.31 13.51 1.12
CA LEU A 710 -12.68 14.31 2.28
C LEU A 710 -11.62 14.23 3.39
N HIS A 711 -11.05 13.05 3.64
CA HIS A 711 -9.94 12.91 4.58
C HIS A 711 -8.69 13.68 4.13
N LEU A 712 -8.41 13.76 2.82
CA LEU A 712 -7.31 14.58 2.31
C LEU A 712 -7.61 16.08 2.46
N PHE A 713 -8.77 16.53 1.99
CA PHE A 713 -9.16 17.94 1.99
C PHE A 713 -9.22 18.52 3.40
N TYR A 714 -9.66 17.71 4.37
CA TYR A 714 -9.76 18.10 5.78
C TYR A 714 -8.67 17.47 6.66
N PHE A 715 -7.52 17.10 6.08
CA PHE A 715 -6.46 16.40 6.81
C PHE A 715 -5.86 17.28 7.92
N GLN A 716 -5.35 18.46 7.58
CA GLN A 716 -4.73 19.39 8.53
C GLN A 716 -5.64 20.57 8.84
N THR A 717 -6.27 21.12 7.80
CA THR A 717 -7.01 22.39 7.77
C THR A 717 -8.24 22.23 6.87
N ASP A 718 -9.08 23.26 6.75
CA ASP A 718 -10.09 23.37 5.69
C ASP A 718 -9.40 23.61 4.33
N GLY A 719 -8.90 22.51 3.76
CA GLY A 719 -8.15 22.53 2.51
C GLY A 719 -9.01 22.80 1.27
N PHE A 720 -10.31 22.54 1.35
CA PHE A 720 -11.23 22.86 0.25
C PHE A 720 -11.44 24.38 0.12
N SER A 721 -11.72 25.07 1.24
CA SER A 721 -11.87 26.52 1.24
C SER A 721 -10.55 27.23 0.96
N SER A 722 -9.41 26.66 1.42
CA SER A 722 -8.08 27.24 1.21
C SER A 722 -7.72 27.40 -0.28
N PRO A 723 -7.23 28.58 -0.73
CA PRO A 723 -6.82 28.79 -2.11
C PRO A 723 -5.47 28.14 -2.47
N ARG A 724 -4.75 27.58 -1.48
CA ARG A 724 -3.37 27.07 -1.68
C ARG A 724 -3.18 25.62 -1.26
N GLU A 725 -3.98 25.11 -0.33
CA GLU A 725 -3.70 23.82 0.32
C GLU A 725 -3.64 22.66 -0.67
N MET A 726 -4.58 22.60 -1.63
CA MET A 726 -4.64 21.51 -2.61
C MET A 726 -3.86 21.79 -3.90
N VAL A 727 -3.24 22.96 -4.06
CA VAL A 727 -2.51 23.31 -5.29
C VAL A 727 -1.36 22.34 -5.56
N GLY A 728 -0.65 21.90 -4.52
CA GLY A 728 0.40 20.88 -4.67
C GLY A 728 -0.13 19.55 -5.20
N ALA A 729 -1.31 19.13 -4.74
CA ALA A 729 -1.97 17.90 -5.22
C ALA A 729 -2.51 18.05 -6.65
N VAL A 730 -3.13 19.20 -6.98
CA VAL A 730 -3.54 19.56 -8.35
C VAL A 730 -2.35 19.44 -9.30
N ASN A 731 -1.23 20.08 -8.94
CA ASN A 731 -0.04 20.06 -9.76
C ASN A 731 0.51 18.65 -9.92
N ALA A 732 0.63 17.89 -8.84
CA ALA A 732 1.15 16.52 -8.88
C ALA A 732 0.32 15.59 -9.80
N VAL A 733 -1.01 15.70 -9.78
CA VAL A 733 -1.88 14.81 -10.58
C VAL A 733 -2.00 15.28 -12.03
N ILE A 734 -2.19 16.58 -12.26
CA ILE A 734 -2.63 17.10 -13.57
C ILE A 734 -1.48 17.76 -14.34
N ASN A 735 -0.63 18.54 -13.68
CA ASN A 735 0.29 19.46 -14.36
C ASN A 735 1.74 18.97 -14.42
N GLU A 736 2.25 18.36 -13.36
CA GLU A 736 3.64 17.97 -13.22
C GLU A 736 3.86 16.55 -13.79
N PRO A 737 4.69 16.40 -14.84
CA PRO A 737 5.07 15.09 -15.34
C PRO A 737 5.88 14.31 -14.30
N LEU A 738 6.06 13.01 -14.54
CA LEU A 738 6.85 12.14 -13.67
C LEU A 738 8.33 12.58 -13.61
N LYS A 739 8.86 12.71 -12.39
CA LYS A 739 10.28 12.97 -12.12
C LYS A 739 11.03 11.65 -11.94
N ILE A 740 11.41 11.03 -13.05
CA ILE A 740 12.19 9.77 -13.04
C ILE A 740 13.66 10.12 -12.87
N GLN A 741 14.36 9.51 -11.89
CA GLN A 741 15.80 9.68 -11.74
C GLN A 741 16.51 9.10 -12.98
N MET A 742 17.19 9.96 -13.74
CA MET A 742 17.89 9.60 -14.98
C MET A 742 19.21 8.85 -14.70
N GLY A 743 19.14 7.71 -14.03
CA GLY A 743 20.18 6.68 -14.05
C GLY A 743 19.90 5.59 -15.10
N ASP A 744 18.62 5.31 -15.33
CA ASP A 744 18.16 4.14 -16.12
C ASP A 744 17.56 4.48 -17.50
N ALA A 745 17.37 5.77 -17.81
CA ALA A 745 16.69 6.20 -19.05
C ALA A 745 17.49 5.93 -20.34
N SER A 746 18.80 5.70 -20.26
CA SER A 746 19.64 5.39 -21.43
C SER A 746 19.36 4.01 -22.04
N LEU A 747 18.61 3.13 -21.35
CA LEU A 747 18.19 1.83 -21.84
C LEU A 747 16.85 1.85 -22.61
N PHE A 748 16.05 2.92 -22.50
CA PHE A 748 14.68 2.94 -23.04
C PHE A 748 14.55 3.66 -24.39
N ILE A 749 15.61 4.31 -24.89
CA ILE A 749 15.58 5.07 -26.14
C ILE A 749 16.13 4.27 -27.33
N SER A 750 16.73 3.09 -27.13
CA SER A 750 17.28 2.27 -28.23
C SER A 750 16.46 1.01 -28.53
N SER A 751 15.18 1.14 -28.89
CA SER A 751 14.47 0.03 -29.56
C SER A 751 13.35 0.49 -30.50
N GLU A 752 13.55 1.58 -31.23
CA GLU A 752 12.84 1.85 -32.49
C GLU A 752 13.86 2.39 -33.51
N LYS A 753 14.65 1.45 -34.08
CA LYS A 753 15.21 1.56 -35.42
C LYS A 753 15.27 0.17 -36.06
#